data_AF-A0A7C7LL41-F1
#
_entry.id   AF-A0A7C7LL41-F1
#
_cell.length_a   1.000
_cell.length_b   1.000
_cell.length_c   1.000
_cell.angle_alpha   90.00
_cell.angle_beta   90.00
_cell.angle_gamma   90.00
#
_symmetry.space_group_name_H-M   'P 1'
#
loop_
_entity.id
_entity.type
_entity.pdbx_description
1 polymer ?
#
loop_
_entity_poly.entity_id
_entity_poly.type
_entity_poly.pdbx_seq_one_letter_code
_entity_poly.pdbx_strand_id
1 'polypeptide(L)'
;MALFVLGLMFESVFYFSSYVRFAVWIMVLGITLIGVSWLIIIAQKIRRNLLQRYSWSHLAKNAGKYAFPKDDTLINALQIEESAKESSSKELSTAFIQEISKKLAKLDLSKLFPLHRVETWKQVTLIGLTITIFLLAITWKHSVSSLYRWSHPNTEFVPPKPFLLKGTSRHMHVLGGENVTVSFSALGEIPDSVYIEFKPIAFEPGRDSLILETVFPSKQKDVFSAELKEVFQNYRYRAFIPSTKFWQPWNEISSKRYFISVTDRPTIKDFTVTISPPAYTGLAPQIQKANQAEIQALKGARISVRLNANQDLAKAEIILNGELKNMGVQGNSANYEFTVQNDGDFSIHLTDGRGITNRNPIPFRIQMIHDVSPEMTIIQPPPIVELGGDQSIEIMMTIEDDFGFSNLQLAYEIQRPSYIQVEPFISMFSLPIKDQNQSTQDINTTWDLGELGLMPEDEIHYHFELYDNDVITGPKKSLSGTFIARVPSLNDLFHSFNEKEEDIVDMVKLELEEIVKLHKQLKKVKLNLLKTDKPEWKDQQALKEAMEDVKEKLTDFETLTDQLDALNNSSEKHQLFSDDLMKKFQDLQKLIEEIFPPEMLQNMDWMNEALEKLNTKDLLAALEKLSNNLDQVEQELDRFLDIFKRVKAEQQVDELRKRIQQLTENQDNIDQQIRHTTPQTDPSVFKRLSLEEKMSQKELDQIRETMESASRDVKNFSRETAKSLEDLSDSKDAKASNTHLKNAIKSLDREDPYAAMDESYAGLQSLEALNNSMEDILSDFQSKTTRDMAHKFRTILRDVLTLSKAQESLKNETTDIPRNSPRLGQLAGQQQMLQDQLTQTMAKIQWNYREKLFWFRRKWAKN
;
A
#
# COMPACT_ATOMS: atom_id res chain seq x y z
N MET A 1 81.32 48.13 43.54
CA MET A 1 80.23 48.56 44.46
C MET A 1 78.95 48.94 43.72
N ALA A 2 78.94 49.93 42.82
CA ALA A 2 77.72 50.29 42.08
C ALA A 2 77.05 49.12 41.32
N LEU A 3 77.84 48.32 40.60
CA LEU A 3 77.37 47.09 39.92
C LEU A 3 76.76 46.06 40.88
N PHE A 4 77.29 45.97 42.10
CA PHE A 4 76.81 45.04 43.11
C PHE A 4 75.43 45.47 43.64
N VAL A 5 75.24 46.77 43.89
CA VAL A 5 73.94 47.31 44.34
C VAL A 5 72.89 47.21 43.24
N LEU A 6 73.25 47.50 41.99
CA LEU A 6 72.37 47.25 40.85
C LEU A 6 71.95 45.77 40.80
N GLY A 7 72.89 44.84 40.98
CA GLY A 7 72.60 43.40 41.06
C GLY A 7 71.59 43.05 42.16
N LEU A 8 71.74 43.63 43.36
CA LEU A 8 70.80 43.42 44.46
C LEU A 8 69.40 44.00 44.17
N MET A 9 69.32 45.14 43.47
CA MET A 9 68.04 45.73 43.07
C MET A 9 67.34 44.87 42.02
N PHE A 10 68.06 44.39 41.01
CA PHE A 10 67.49 43.46 40.03
C PHE A 10 67.03 42.15 40.67
N GLU A 11 67.82 41.59 41.59
CA GLU A 11 67.45 40.41 42.36
C GLU A 11 66.20 40.62 43.22
N SER A 12 65.94 41.86 43.66
CA SER A 12 64.77 42.19 44.48
C SER A 12 63.45 42.07 43.72
N VAL A 13 63.50 42.29 42.40
CA VAL A 13 62.33 42.27 41.51
C VAL A 13 62.20 40.92 40.81
N PHE A 14 63.30 40.39 40.28
CA PHE A 14 63.26 39.26 39.34
C PHE A 14 63.50 37.88 39.94
N TYR A 15 63.95 37.78 41.20
CA TYR A 15 64.22 36.49 41.88
C TYR A 15 65.01 35.52 40.99
N PHE A 16 66.27 35.86 40.67
CA PHE A 16 67.02 35.14 39.65
C PHE A 16 67.20 33.65 40.00
N SER A 17 67.18 32.81 38.97
CA SER A 17 67.42 31.37 39.12
C SER A 17 68.80 31.09 39.72
N SER A 18 68.94 29.91 40.33
CA SER A 18 70.21 29.46 40.92
C SER A 18 71.36 29.56 39.91
N TYR A 19 71.10 29.18 38.65
CA TYR A 19 72.07 29.25 37.56
C TYR A 19 72.57 30.68 37.29
N VAL A 20 71.67 31.66 37.19
CA VAL A 20 72.03 33.05 36.90
C VAL A 20 72.88 33.64 38.02
N ARG A 21 72.50 33.40 39.29
CA ARG A 21 73.26 33.87 40.45
C ARG A 21 74.67 33.27 40.50
N PHE A 22 74.80 31.98 40.21
CA PHE A 22 76.09 31.28 40.17
C PHE A 22 76.99 31.79 39.03
N ALA A 23 76.43 31.98 37.83
CA ALA A 23 77.17 32.49 36.67
C ALA A 23 77.72 33.90 36.92
N VAL A 24 76.93 34.80 37.50
CA VAL A 24 77.36 36.16 37.86
C VAL A 24 78.50 36.11 38.89
N TRP A 25 78.42 35.22 39.88
CA TRP A 25 79.47 35.02 40.88
C TRP A 25 80.82 34.63 40.26
N ILE A 26 80.82 33.65 39.36
CA ILE A 26 82.04 33.21 38.64
C ILE A 26 82.60 34.34 37.78
N MET A 27 81.74 35.08 37.09
CA MET A 27 82.16 36.19 36.23
C MET A 27 82.86 37.29 37.03
N VAL A 28 82.28 37.69 38.17
CA VAL A 28 82.88 38.70 39.05
C VAL A 28 84.22 38.22 39.59
N LEU A 29 84.30 36.95 40.04
CA LEU A 29 85.54 36.36 40.54
C LEU A 29 86.63 36.34 39.44
N GLY A 30 86.27 35.95 38.22
CA GLY A 30 87.17 35.96 37.07
C GLY A 30 87.72 37.35 36.74
N ILE A 31 86.86 38.38 36.68
CA ILE A 31 87.27 39.76 36.42
C ILE A 31 88.24 40.27 37.50
N THR A 32 87.97 39.97 38.77
CA THR A 32 88.86 40.37 39.87
C THR A 32 90.22 39.69 39.79
N LEU A 33 90.26 38.40 39.45
CA LEU A 33 91.52 37.66 39.29
C LEU A 33 92.36 38.21 38.14
N ILE A 34 91.72 38.54 37.01
CA ILE A 34 92.38 39.16 35.85
C ILE A 34 92.95 40.54 36.24
N GLY A 35 92.17 41.36 36.95
CA GLY A 35 92.61 42.68 37.39
C GLY A 35 93.80 42.63 38.36
N VAL A 36 93.77 41.73 39.34
CA VAL A 36 94.88 41.54 40.29
C VAL A 36 96.13 41.02 39.57
N SER A 37 95.97 40.04 38.69
CA SER A 37 97.08 39.49 37.90
C SER A 37 97.72 40.56 37.02
N TRP A 38 96.92 41.42 36.39
CA TRP A 38 97.41 42.53 35.58
C TRP A 38 98.25 43.53 36.38
N LEU A 39 97.80 43.89 37.60
CA LEU A 39 98.57 44.76 38.49
C LEU A 39 99.90 44.14 38.91
N ILE A 40 99.92 42.83 39.22
CA ILE A 40 101.14 42.10 39.58
C ILE A 40 102.13 42.08 38.40
N ILE A 41 101.65 41.80 37.18
CA ILE A 41 102.48 41.79 35.96
C ILE A 41 103.10 43.17 35.71
N ILE A 42 102.33 44.25 35.86
CA ILE A 42 102.85 45.61 35.71
C ILE A 42 103.92 45.91 36.76
N ALA A 43 103.65 45.61 38.04
CA ALA A 43 104.62 45.83 39.11
C ALA A 43 105.92 45.05 38.86
N GLN A 44 105.84 43.81 38.37
CA GLN A 44 107.01 43.00 38.04
C GLN A 44 107.78 43.55 36.83
N LYS A 45 107.08 44.03 35.79
CA LYS A 45 107.71 44.70 34.64
C LYS A 45 108.42 46.00 35.03
N ILE A 46 107.84 46.78 35.95
CA ILE A 46 108.48 48.00 36.49
C ILE A 46 109.76 47.62 37.25
N ARG A 47 109.71 46.62 38.15
CA ARG A 47 110.88 46.17 38.94
C ARG A 47 112.02 45.65 38.07
N ARG A 48 111.72 45.04 36.93
CA ARG A 48 112.71 44.55 35.94
C ARG A 48 113.19 45.62 34.96
N ASN A 49 112.83 46.89 35.15
CA ASN A 49 113.27 48.00 34.30
C ASN A 49 112.85 47.90 32.82
N LEU A 50 111.83 47.09 32.50
CA LEU A 50 111.38 46.80 31.12
C LEU A 50 110.37 47.82 30.57
N LEU A 51 109.78 48.65 31.44
CA LEU A 51 108.84 49.70 31.06
C LEU A 51 109.59 51.01 30.83
N GLN A 52 109.69 51.45 29.56
CA GLN A 52 110.42 52.67 29.16
C GLN A 52 110.15 53.88 30.07
N ARG A 53 108.88 54.12 30.43
CA ARG A 53 108.46 55.28 31.25
C ARG A 53 108.99 55.26 32.69
N TYR A 54 109.30 54.08 33.23
CA TYR A 54 109.83 53.88 34.58
C TYR A 54 111.27 53.36 34.54
N SER A 55 111.94 53.47 33.39
CA SER A 55 113.30 52.97 33.26
C SER A 55 114.30 53.86 34.01
N TRP A 56 115.36 53.29 34.58
CA TRP A 56 116.38 54.03 35.33
C TRP A 56 116.96 55.20 34.54
N SER A 57 117.22 55.02 33.24
CA SER A 57 117.71 56.07 32.35
C SER A 57 116.70 57.21 32.16
N HIS A 58 115.43 56.89 31.96
CA HIS A 58 114.38 57.89 31.80
C HIS A 58 114.08 58.63 33.10
N LEU A 59 114.11 57.92 34.23
CA LEU A 59 113.98 58.50 35.57
C LEU A 59 115.18 59.38 35.90
N ALA A 60 116.41 58.96 35.59
CA ALA A 60 117.62 59.75 35.77
C ALA A 60 117.61 61.02 34.92
N LYS A 61 117.14 60.95 33.66
CA LYS A 61 117.00 62.14 32.81
C LYS A 61 115.92 63.10 33.32
N ASN A 62 114.76 62.58 33.72
CA ASN A 62 113.68 63.42 34.26
C ASN A 62 114.06 64.02 35.62
N ALA A 63 114.68 63.25 36.50
CA ALA A 63 115.19 63.76 37.77
C ALA A 63 116.34 64.76 37.56
N GLY A 64 117.19 64.53 36.56
CA GLY A 64 118.25 65.45 36.12
C GLY A 64 117.72 66.84 35.80
N LYS A 65 116.65 66.94 35.01
CA LYS A 65 115.95 68.20 34.66
C LYS A 65 115.51 69.03 35.87
N TYR A 66 115.09 68.38 36.95
CA TYR A 66 114.60 69.08 38.13
C TYR A 66 115.70 69.35 39.17
N ALA A 67 116.72 68.49 39.22
CA ALA A 67 117.74 68.50 40.27
C ALA A 67 118.99 69.31 39.92
N PHE A 68 119.33 69.42 38.63
CA PHE A 68 120.60 69.99 38.19
C PHE A 68 120.40 71.02 37.07
N PRO A 69 121.29 72.05 36.96
CA PRO A 69 121.21 73.05 35.89
C PRO A 69 121.40 72.47 34.48
N LYS A 70 122.07 71.32 34.36
CA LYS A 70 122.22 70.56 33.11
C LYS A 70 121.47 69.24 33.23
N ASP A 71 120.50 69.03 32.33
CA ASP A 71 119.61 67.87 32.31
C ASP A 71 120.37 66.54 32.36
N ASP A 72 121.50 66.45 31.66
CA ASP A 72 122.24 65.20 31.51
C ASP A 72 123.21 64.91 32.68
N THR A 73 123.25 65.75 33.71
CA THR A 73 124.21 65.59 34.83
C THR A 73 123.99 64.26 35.56
N LEU A 74 122.74 63.91 35.84
CA LEU A 74 122.39 62.70 36.58
C LEU A 74 122.48 61.42 35.73
N ILE A 75 122.12 61.50 34.45
CA ILE A 75 122.29 60.36 33.53
C ILE A 75 123.77 60.10 33.25
N ASN A 76 124.60 61.14 33.14
CA ASN A 76 126.04 60.97 33.02
C ASN A 76 126.63 60.35 34.29
N ALA A 77 126.14 60.71 35.48
CA ALA A 77 126.55 60.07 36.72
C ALA A 77 126.18 58.58 36.75
N LEU A 78 124.96 58.24 36.34
CA LEU A 78 124.51 56.84 36.23
C LEU A 78 125.34 56.07 35.19
N GLN A 79 125.65 56.67 34.04
CA GLN A 79 126.51 56.07 33.02
C GLN A 79 127.95 55.88 33.51
N ILE A 80 128.50 56.82 34.28
CA ILE A 80 129.84 56.73 34.89
C ILE A 80 129.84 55.65 35.99
N GLU A 81 128.78 55.51 36.77
CA GLU A 81 128.62 54.42 37.75
C GLU A 81 128.54 53.06 37.07
N GLU A 82 127.77 52.93 35.98
CA GLU A 82 127.66 51.69 35.20
C GLU A 82 128.96 51.35 34.45
N SER A 83 129.77 52.35 34.06
CA SER A 83 131.05 52.19 33.35
C SER A 83 132.30 52.28 34.25
N ALA A 84 132.13 52.27 35.58
CA ALA A 84 133.19 52.50 36.59
C ALA A 84 134.38 51.50 36.59
N LYS A 85 134.39 50.49 35.71
CA LYS A 85 135.52 49.59 35.51
C LYS A 85 136.58 50.11 34.52
N GLU A 86 136.28 51.13 33.70
CA GLU A 86 137.16 51.58 32.59
C GLU A 86 137.68 53.02 32.71
N SER A 87 137.35 53.78 33.77
CA SER A 87 137.75 55.20 33.86
C SER A 87 139.10 55.41 34.58
N SER A 88 139.92 56.31 34.01
CA SER A 88 141.33 56.51 34.33
C SER A 88 141.61 57.24 35.66
N SER A 89 140.58 57.63 36.41
CA SER A 89 140.72 58.22 37.75
C SER A 89 139.51 57.87 38.63
N LYS A 90 139.64 56.80 39.42
CA LYS A 90 138.59 56.35 40.35
C LYS A 90 138.17 57.44 41.32
N GLU A 91 139.12 58.20 41.87
CA GLU A 91 138.86 59.22 42.88
C GLU A 91 137.93 60.33 42.38
N LEU A 92 138.17 60.86 41.17
CA LEU A 92 137.32 61.88 40.57
C LEU A 92 135.91 61.36 40.25
N SER A 93 135.81 60.15 39.72
CA SER A 93 134.49 59.53 39.45
C SER A 93 133.69 59.32 40.73
N THR A 94 134.33 58.85 41.81
CA THR A 94 133.68 58.68 43.12
C THR A 94 133.28 60.00 43.75
N ALA A 95 134.09 61.06 43.61
CA ALA A 95 133.76 62.39 44.10
C ALA A 95 132.56 62.98 43.35
N PHE A 96 132.49 62.82 42.03
CA PHE A 96 131.38 63.28 41.21
C PHE A 96 130.07 62.54 41.54
N ILE A 97 130.12 61.21 41.67
CA ILE A 97 128.95 60.40 42.07
C ILE A 97 128.50 60.76 43.49
N GLN A 98 129.43 60.98 44.44
CA GLN A 98 129.07 61.40 45.80
C GLN A 98 128.43 62.79 45.83
N GLU A 99 128.93 63.75 45.05
CA GLU A 99 128.33 65.09 44.97
C GLU A 99 126.89 65.01 44.43
N ILE A 100 126.70 64.23 43.36
CA ILE A 100 125.39 64.04 42.72
C ILE A 100 124.44 63.29 43.64
N SER A 101 124.90 62.23 44.31
CA SER A 101 124.13 61.47 45.30
C SER A 101 123.66 62.37 46.46
N LYS A 102 124.55 63.24 46.98
CA LYS A 102 124.22 64.16 48.09
C LYS A 102 123.21 65.24 47.66
N LYS A 103 123.23 65.68 46.40
CA LYS A 103 122.20 66.57 45.82
C LYS A 103 120.90 65.84 45.54
N LEU A 104 120.96 64.60 45.03
CA LEU A 104 119.79 63.77 44.74
C LEU A 104 119.01 63.42 46.02
N ALA A 105 119.71 63.18 47.13
CA ALA A 105 119.08 62.91 48.44
C ALA A 105 118.25 64.09 48.98
N LYS A 106 118.45 65.31 48.48
CA LYS A 106 117.66 66.50 48.84
C LYS A 106 116.50 66.78 47.89
N LEU A 107 116.28 65.93 46.89
CA LEU A 107 115.23 66.15 45.90
C LEU A 107 113.85 65.78 46.46
N ASP A 108 112.89 66.68 46.25
CA ASP A 108 111.49 66.44 46.59
C ASP A 108 110.82 65.57 45.52
N LEU A 109 110.52 64.32 45.91
CA LEU A 109 109.89 63.31 45.04
C LEU A 109 108.48 63.70 44.57
N SER A 110 107.79 64.59 45.30
CA SER A 110 106.42 65.00 44.95
C SER A 110 106.33 65.74 43.61
N LYS A 111 107.42 66.39 43.18
CA LYS A 111 107.52 67.06 41.88
C LYS A 111 107.73 66.10 40.71
N LEU A 112 108.33 64.93 40.97
CA LEU A 112 108.59 63.91 39.94
C LEU A 112 107.36 63.05 39.63
N PHE A 113 106.46 62.88 40.60
CA PHE A 113 105.25 62.07 40.47
C PHE A 113 104.00 62.90 40.81
N PRO A 114 103.45 63.70 39.88
CA PRO A 114 102.29 64.54 40.17
C PRO A 114 101.05 63.69 40.51
N LEU A 115 100.58 63.78 41.75
CA LEU A 115 99.46 63.00 42.29
C LEU A 115 98.06 63.55 41.96
N HIS A 116 97.95 64.66 41.23
CA HIS A 116 96.67 65.34 40.98
C HIS A 116 95.58 64.42 40.36
N ARG A 117 95.97 63.51 39.46
CA ARG A 117 95.03 62.53 38.89
C ARG A 117 94.55 61.50 39.92
N VAL A 118 95.38 61.14 40.89
CA VAL A 118 94.97 60.22 41.96
C VAL A 118 93.95 60.91 42.88
N GLU A 119 94.15 62.20 43.16
CA GLU A 119 93.24 63.01 43.98
C GLU A 119 91.84 63.14 43.36
N THR A 120 91.75 63.39 42.05
CA THR A 120 90.45 63.50 41.35
C THR A 120 89.70 62.17 41.34
N TRP A 121 90.38 61.07 41.07
CA TRP A 121 89.77 59.73 41.12
C TRP A 121 89.37 59.32 42.54
N LYS A 122 90.10 59.75 43.56
CA LYS A 122 89.71 59.57 44.98
C LYS A 122 88.39 60.30 45.30
N GLN A 123 88.21 61.53 44.81
CA GLN A 123 86.95 62.27 45.01
C GLN A 123 85.77 61.61 44.28
N VAL A 124 85.95 61.22 43.01
CA VAL A 124 84.90 60.54 42.22
C VAL A 124 84.48 59.21 42.88
N THR A 125 85.45 58.42 43.34
CA THR A 125 85.16 57.15 44.02
C THR A 125 84.48 57.34 45.37
N LEU A 126 84.84 58.39 46.13
CA LEU A 126 84.19 58.74 47.39
C LEU A 126 82.73 59.16 47.18
N ILE A 127 82.44 60.02 46.19
CA ILE A 127 81.07 60.44 45.85
C ILE A 127 80.25 59.23 45.37
N GLY A 128 80.84 58.35 44.55
CA GLY A 128 80.18 57.12 44.14
C GLY A 128 79.84 56.21 45.32
N LEU A 129 80.75 56.10 46.30
CA LEU A 129 80.55 55.30 47.51
C LEU A 129 79.41 55.84 48.37
N THR A 130 79.34 57.17 48.60
CA THR A 130 78.29 57.78 49.42
C THR A 130 76.90 57.60 48.82
N ILE A 131 76.75 57.80 47.50
CA ILE A 131 75.50 57.55 46.77
C ILE A 131 75.07 56.07 46.91
N THR A 132 76.04 55.16 46.79
CA THR A 132 75.79 53.72 46.89
C THR A 132 75.29 53.33 48.29
N ILE A 133 75.90 53.88 49.34
CA ILE A 133 75.49 53.65 50.73
C ILE A 133 74.08 54.19 50.99
N PHE A 134 73.77 55.38 50.47
CA PHE A 134 72.44 55.99 50.60
C PHE A 134 71.33 55.16 49.94
N LEU A 135 71.57 54.64 48.72
CA LEU A 135 70.63 53.75 48.02
C LEU A 135 70.36 52.45 48.79
N LEU A 136 71.40 51.86 49.40
CA LEU A 136 71.25 50.68 50.25
C LEU A 136 70.44 50.95 51.52
N ALA A 137 70.59 52.14 52.11
CA ALA A 137 69.83 52.54 53.30
C ALA A 137 68.33 52.67 53.02
N ILE A 138 67.94 53.29 51.90
CA ILE A 138 66.53 53.42 51.49
C ILE A 138 65.88 52.05 51.24
N THR A 139 66.64 51.12 50.67
CA THR A 139 66.12 49.83 50.21
C THR A 139 66.39 48.68 51.17
N TRP A 140 66.74 48.98 52.43
CA TRP A 140 67.30 48.03 53.40
C TRP A 140 66.55 46.69 53.46
N LYS A 141 65.22 46.71 53.64
CA LYS A 141 64.42 45.48 53.78
C LYS A 141 64.51 44.57 52.53
N HIS A 142 64.40 45.15 51.34
CA HIS A 142 64.46 44.40 50.09
C HIS A 142 65.90 43.95 49.79
N SER A 143 66.86 44.84 49.97
CA SER A 143 68.29 44.61 49.71
C SER A 143 68.88 43.52 50.62
N VAL A 144 68.47 43.43 51.88
CA VAL A 144 68.89 42.34 52.79
C VAL A 144 68.38 40.98 52.30
N SER A 145 67.11 40.91 51.86
CA SER A 145 66.56 39.67 51.31
C SER A 145 67.25 39.26 50.00
N SER A 146 67.55 40.21 49.12
CA SER A 146 68.30 39.97 47.88
C SER A 146 69.73 39.52 48.15
N LEU A 147 70.40 40.11 49.14
CA LEU A 147 71.75 39.72 49.56
C LEU A 147 71.77 38.30 50.13
N TYR A 148 70.76 37.95 50.93
CA TYR A 148 70.60 36.58 51.43
C TYR A 148 70.44 35.58 50.28
N ARG A 149 69.66 35.92 49.24
CA ARG A 149 69.53 35.09 48.04
C ARG A 149 70.82 35.01 47.23
N TRP A 150 71.56 36.10 47.09
CA TRP A 150 72.85 36.14 46.38
C TRP A 150 73.99 35.40 47.09
N SER A 151 73.97 35.35 48.43
CA SER A 151 74.94 34.58 49.22
C SER A 151 74.68 33.07 49.21
N HIS A 152 73.46 32.65 48.82
CA HIS A 152 73.09 31.24 48.66
C HIS A 152 72.73 30.93 47.20
N PRO A 153 73.70 30.98 46.26
CA PRO A 153 73.43 30.80 44.83
C PRO A 153 72.87 29.40 44.52
N ASN A 154 73.16 28.38 45.32
CA ASN A 154 72.71 27.00 45.10
C ASN A 154 71.30 26.71 45.63
N THR A 155 70.67 27.62 46.37
CA THR A 155 69.30 27.41 46.87
C THR A 155 68.30 28.09 45.95
N GLU A 156 67.25 27.35 45.56
CA GLU A 156 66.11 27.93 44.85
C GLU A 156 65.21 28.69 45.83
N PHE A 157 64.85 29.92 45.48
CA PHE A 157 63.93 30.74 46.23
C PHE A 157 62.65 30.90 45.41
N VAL A 158 61.53 30.43 45.97
CA VAL A 158 60.22 30.58 45.32
C VAL A 158 59.71 32.01 45.61
N PRO A 159 59.28 32.75 44.59
CA PRO A 159 58.73 34.09 44.78
C PRO A 159 57.42 34.05 45.58
N PRO A 160 57.13 35.07 46.41
CA PRO A 160 55.86 35.14 47.12
C PRO A 160 54.70 35.29 46.13
N LYS A 161 53.69 34.42 46.23
CA LYS A 161 52.49 34.47 45.38
C LYS A 161 51.40 35.32 46.06
N PRO A 162 50.64 36.15 45.32
CA PRO A 162 49.61 37.05 45.86
C PRO A 162 48.38 36.31 46.36
N PHE A 163 48.14 35.10 45.85
CA PHE A 163 47.05 34.23 46.27
C PHE A 163 47.35 32.75 46.01
N LEU A 164 46.57 31.88 46.63
CA LEU A 164 46.63 30.43 46.48
C LEU A 164 45.29 29.89 45.99
N LEU A 165 45.32 29.11 44.91
CA LEU A 165 44.15 28.41 44.38
C LEU A 165 44.02 27.03 45.05
N LYS A 166 42.91 26.81 45.75
CA LYS A 166 42.60 25.54 46.43
C LYS A 166 41.36 24.91 45.80
N GLY A 167 41.48 23.68 45.30
CA GLY A 167 40.32 22.92 44.82
C GLY A 167 39.41 22.51 45.98
N THR A 168 38.14 22.93 45.91
CA THR A 168 37.09 22.56 46.88
C THR A 168 36.56 21.16 46.59
N SER A 169 36.34 20.82 45.31
CA SER A 169 35.77 19.51 44.91
C SER A 169 36.72 18.31 45.03
N ARG A 170 38.04 18.55 45.09
CA ARG A 170 39.09 17.51 45.22
C ARG A 170 38.93 16.34 44.22
N HIS A 171 39.12 15.07 44.64
CA HIS A 171 38.94 13.93 43.74
C HIS A 171 37.47 13.54 43.72
N MET A 172 36.90 13.39 42.53
CA MET A 172 35.49 13.02 42.35
C MET A 172 35.38 11.66 41.66
N HIS A 173 34.41 10.88 42.12
CA HIS A 173 34.02 9.62 41.49
C HIS A 173 32.60 9.81 40.98
N VAL A 174 32.41 9.63 39.68
CA VAL A 174 31.13 9.86 39.00
C VAL A 174 30.78 8.67 38.12
N LEU A 175 29.50 8.52 37.82
CA LEU A 175 29.05 7.51 36.88
C LEU A 175 29.07 8.08 35.46
N GLY A 176 29.36 7.24 34.48
CA GLY A 176 29.42 7.63 33.07
C GLY A 176 28.18 8.42 32.62
N GLY A 177 28.41 9.59 32.02
CA GLY A 177 27.40 10.50 31.51
C GLY A 177 26.88 11.54 32.52
N GLU A 178 27.30 11.53 33.78
CA GLU A 178 26.93 12.59 34.73
C GLU A 178 27.61 13.92 34.41
N ASN A 179 26.95 15.02 34.76
CA ASN A 179 27.55 16.35 34.72
C ASN A 179 28.36 16.57 35.99
N VAL A 180 29.57 17.11 35.85
CA VAL A 180 30.51 17.27 36.94
C VAL A 180 30.88 18.73 37.09
N THR A 181 30.50 19.32 38.22
CA THR A 181 30.89 20.70 38.56
C THR A 181 32.12 20.71 39.44
N VAL A 182 33.21 21.29 38.94
CA VAL A 182 34.47 21.44 39.66
C VAL A 182 34.61 22.84 40.20
N SER A 183 34.95 22.97 41.48
CA SER A 183 35.03 24.26 42.17
C SER A 183 36.40 24.49 42.80
N PHE A 184 36.90 25.71 42.68
CA PHE A 184 38.16 26.18 43.25
C PHE A 184 37.94 27.47 44.04
N SER A 185 38.63 27.63 45.18
CA SER A 185 38.63 28.84 45.98
C SER A 185 39.98 29.56 45.93
N ALA A 186 39.97 30.90 45.85
CA ALA A 186 41.18 31.72 45.93
C ALA A 186 41.36 32.30 47.35
N LEU A 187 42.52 32.04 47.96
CA LEU A 187 42.92 32.58 49.26
C LEU A 187 43.98 33.67 49.07
N GLY A 188 43.69 34.92 49.45
CA GLY A 188 44.56 36.08 49.25
C GLY A 188 43.89 37.14 48.37
N GLU A 189 44.63 37.71 47.41
CA GLU A 189 44.05 38.58 46.38
C GLU A 189 43.20 37.75 45.39
N ILE A 190 41.92 38.06 45.26
CA ILE A 190 41.02 37.33 44.35
C ILE A 190 41.31 37.75 42.90
N PRO A 191 41.64 36.82 41.99
CA PRO A 191 41.81 37.14 40.57
C PRO A 191 40.47 37.35 39.86
N ASP A 192 40.45 38.19 38.83
CA ASP A 192 39.24 38.48 38.03
C ASP A 192 38.73 37.25 37.27
N SER A 193 39.64 36.36 36.87
CA SER A 193 39.31 35.09 36.20
C SER A 193 40.40 34.04 36.42
N VAL A 194 40.02 32.78 36.30
CA VAL A 194 40.90 31.61 36.41
C VAL A 194 40.65 30.68 35.23
N TYR A 195 41.70 30.09 34.67
CA TYR A 195 41.54 29.01 33.68
C TYR A 195 41.42 27.66 34.39
N ILE A 196 40.39 26.90 34.07
CA ILE A 196 40.21 25.52 34.50
C ILE A 196 40.51 24.62 33.29
N GLU A 197 41.57 23.82 33.42
CA GLU A 197 41.98 22.84 32.42
C GLU A 197 41.43 21.47 32.79
N PHE A 198 40.75 20.82 31.85
CA PHE A 198 40.40 19.40 31.88
C PHE A 198 41.20 18.67 30.81
N LYS A 199 41.98 17.69 31.23
CA LYS A 199 42.82 16.87 30.36
C LYS A 199 42.48 15.38 30.55
N PRO A 200 42.10 14.65 29.49
CA PRO A 200 41.93 13.20 29.55
C PRO A 200 43.20 12.51 30.06
N ILE A 201 43.05 11.46 30.88
CA ILE A 201 44.20 10.70 31.40
C ILE A 201 44.88 9.90 30.27
N ALA A 202 44.08 9.30 29.38
CA ALA A 202 44.54 8.74 28.11
C ALA A 202 44.17 9.75 27.03
N PHE A 203 45.16 10.43 26.46
CA PHE A 203 44.95 11.45 25.43
C PHE A 203 45.26 10.84 24.05
N GLU A 204 44.24 10.64 23.23
CA GLU A 204 44.40 10.20 21.83
C GLU A 204 44.40 11.43 20.89
N PRO A 205 45.55 11.77 20.25
CA PRO A 205 45.63 12.91 19.34
C PRO A 205 44.64 12.76 18.18
N GLY A 206 43.73 13.74 18.01
CA GLY A 206 42.73 13.76 16.94
C GLY A 206 41.31 13.34 17.36
N ARG A 207 41.18 12.58 18.47
CA ARG A 207 39.87 12.20 19.06
C ARG A 207 39.56 13.00 20.32
N ASP A 208 40.59 13.26 21.14
CA ASP A 208 40.45 13.99 22.39
C ASP A 208 40.91 15.44 22.27
N SER A 209 40.16 16.35 22.88
CA SER A 209 40.52 17.77 22.99
C SER A 209 40.77 18.17 24.44
N LEU A 210 41.75 19.05 24.65
CA LEU A 210 41.95 19.71 25.93
C LEU A 210 40.85 20.75 26.11
N ILE A 211 40.07 20.63 27.18
CA ILE A 211 38.99 21.57 27.47
C ILE A 211 39.57 22.60 28.44
N LEU A 212 39.64 23.85 27.99
CA LEU A 212 40.09 24.99 28.79
C LEU A 212 38.93 25.95 28.97
N GLU A 213 38.43 26.07 30.20
CA GLU A 213 37.36 27.01 30.52
C GLU A 213 37.88 28.20 31.31
N THR A 214 37.53 29.41 30.86
CA THR A 214 37.79 30.64 31.61
C THR A 214 36.61 30.91 32.54
N VAL A 215 36.86 30.92 33.84
CA VAL A 215 35.83 31.04 34.87
C VAL A 215 36.00 32.34 35.65
N PHE A 216 34.89 33.01 35.91
CA PHE A 216 34.78 34.24 36.70
C PHE A 216 34.29 33.92 38.13
N PRO A 217 34.60 34.76 39.12
CA PRO A 217 34.19 34.51 40.51
C PRO A 217 32.65 34.56 40.64
N SER A 218 32.10 33.63 41.42
CA SER A 218 30.67 33.54 41.70
C SER A 218 30.17 34.67 42.62
N LYS A 219 28.86 34.71 42.92
CA LYS A 219 28.26 35.71 43.85
C LYS A 219 28.92 35.72 45.23
N GLN A 220 29.47 34.57 45.67
CA GLN A 220 30.49 34.50 46.72
C GLN A 220 31.86 34.78 46.09
N LYS A 221 32.45 35.93 46.42
CA LYS A 221 33.61 36.55 45.75
C LYS A 221 34.90 35.70 45.72
N ASP A 222 34.90 34.47 46.22
CA ASP A 222 36.08 33.62 46.41
C ASP A 222 36.02 32.29 45.67
N VAL A 223 34.91 31.92 45.03
CA VAL A 223 34.71 30.59 44.39
C VAL A 223 34.56 30.68 42.86
N PHE A 224 35.29 29.82 42.15
CA PHE A 224 35.27 29.63 40.70
C PHE A 224 34.77 28.21 40.39
N SER A 225 33.72 28.07 39.60
CA SER A 225 33.14 26.77 39.22
C SER A 225 33.01 26.59 37.71
N ALA A 226 33.43 25.43 37.20
CA ALA A 226 33.22 24.99 35.81
C ALA A 226 32.40 23.70 35.81
N GLU A 227 31.48 23.55 34.85
CA GLU A 227 30.67 22.35 34.68
C GLU A 227 31.10 21.59 33.42
N LEU A 228 31.58 20.36 33.61
CA LEU A 228 31.84 19.43 32.52
C LEU A 228 30.62 18.55 32.30
N LYS A 229 29.95 18.69 31.15
CA LYS A 229 28.73 17.94 30.82
C LYS A 229 29.06 16.55 30.28
N GLU A 230 28.24 15.57 30.66
CA GLU A 230 28.27 14.19 30.16
C GLU A 230 29.67 13.53 30.15
N VAL A 231 30.24 13.31 31.34
CA VAL A 231 31.61 12.78 31.47
C VAL A 231 31.64 11.26 31.28
N PHE A 232 32.27 10.78 30.20
CA PHE A 232 32.40 9.34 29.89
C PHE A 232 33.80 8.75 30.09
N GLN A 233 34.80 9.57 30.38
CA GLN A 233 36.18 9.13 30.55
C GLN A 233 36.89 9.84 31.70
N ASN A 234 38.01 9.28 32.15
CA ASN A 234 38.75 9.84 33.27
C ASN A 234 39.46 11.14 32.88
N TYR A 235 39.23 12.22 33.64
CA TYR A 235 39.88 13.51 33.45
C TYR A 235 40.79 13.85 34.63
N ARG A 236 41.92 14.48 34.31
CA ARG A 236 42.72 15.25 35.26
C ARG A 236 42.38 16.71 35.10
N TYR A 237 42.14 17.41 36.19
CA TYR A 237 41.80 18.83 36.14
C TYR A 237 42.60 19.68 37.11
N ARG A 238 42.83 20.95 36.74
CA ARG A 238 43.49 21.96 37.57
C ARG A 238 43.03 23.37 37.19
N ALA A 239 42.99 24.24 38.18
CA ALA A 239 42.89 25.69 37.98
C ALA A 239 44.29 26.32 37.88
N PHE A 240 44.51 27.21 36.93
CA PHE A 240 45.74 28.00 36.81
C PHE A 240 45.53 29.39 36.23
N ILE A 241 46.47 30.29 36.53
CA ILE A 241 46.56 31.63 35.92
C ILE A 241 48.01 31.84 35.47
N PRO A 242 48.25 32.09 34.17
CA PRO A 242 49.57 32.49 33.69
C PRO A 242 49.85 33.96 34.04
N SER A 243 51.13 34.31 34.16
CA SER A 243 51.56 35.70 34.33
C SER A 243 51.24 36.53 33.10
N THR A 244 50.57 37.66 33.29
CA THR A 244 50.21 38.59 32.20
C THR A 244 51.21 39.72 32.05
N LYS A 245 52.04 39.98 33.08
CA LYS A 245 52.98 41.11 33.14
C LYS A 245 54.41 40.59 33.22
N PHE A 246 55.33 41.15 32.44
CA PHE A 246 56.74 40.70 32.41
C PHE A 246 57.49 40.90 33.73
N TRP A 247 57.02 41.78 34.62
CA TRP A 247 57.61 42.04 35.94
C TRP A 247 57.01 41.21 37.07
N GLN A 248 56.08 40.29 36.77
CA GLN A 248 55.58 39.34 37.76
C GLN A 248 56.66 38.29 38.01
N PRO A 249 57.02 37.99 39.27
CA PRO A 249 58.13 37.10 39.58
C PRO A 249 57.76 35.60 39.41
N TRP A 250 56.50 35.26 39.14
CA TRP A 250 56.03 33.90 38.86
C TRP A 250 55.54 33.79 37.41
N ASN A 251 55.72 32.63 36.77
CA ASN A 251 55.18 32.36 35.44
C ASN A 251 53.72 31.88 35.47
N GLU A 252 53.35 31.10 36.49
CA GLU A 252 52.00 30.53 36.63
C GLU A 252 51.65 30.30 38.11
N ILE A 253 50.43 30.65 38.50
CA ILE A 253 49.84 30.25 39.77
C ILE A 253 48.86 29.12 39.46
N SER A 254 49.21 27.89 39.85
CA SER A 254 48.36 26.72 39.65
C SER A 254 47.99 26.07 40.98
N SER A 255 46.78 25.52 41.01
CA SER A 255 46.29 24.62 42.06
C SER A 255 46.94 23.24 41.96
N LYS A 256 46.70 22.39 42.97
CA LYS A 256 47.00 20.95 42.85
C LYS A 256 46.14 20.33 41.75
N ARG A 257 46.68 19.29 41.10
CA ARG A 257 45.95 18.50 40.11
C ARG A 257 45.02 17.52 40.81
N TYR A 258 43.77 17.46 40.35
CA TYR A 258 42.74 16.54 40.84
C TYR A 258 42.26 15.62 39.72
N PHE A 259 41.47 14.61 40.08
CA PHE A 259 41.01 13.57 39.15
C PHE A 259 39.49 13.41 39.24
N ILE A 260 38.89 13.20 38.08
CA ILE A 260 37.52 12.73 37.90
C ILE A 260 37.64 11.29 37.42
N SER A 261 37.23 10.34 38.27
CA SER A 261 37.18 8.91 37.95
C SER A 261 35.76 8.56 37.52
N VAL A 262 35.61 8.06 36.29
CA VAL A 262 34.34 7.65 35.72
C VAL A 262 34.20 6.14 35.84
N THR A 263 33.07 5.70 36.37
CA THR A 263 32.69 4.28 36.36
C THR A 263 31.59 4.06 35.34
N ASP A 264 31.79 3.10 34.44
CA ASP A 264 30.81 2.75 33.42
C ASP A 264 29.54 2.16 34.04
N ARG A 265 28.40 2.54 33.44
CA ARG A 265 27.08 1.97 33.75
C ARG A 265 26.87 0.68 32.93
N PRO A 266 25.96 -0.21 33.37
CA PRO A 266 25.57 -1.33 32.52
C PRO A 266 24.87 -0.78 31.27
N THR A 267 25.33 -1.20 30.10
CA THR A 267 24.75 -0.82 28.80
C THR A 267 24.56 -2.06 27.94
N ILE A 268 23.51 -2.04 27.12
CA ILE A 268 23.20 -3.11 26.19
C ILE A 268 24.16 -3.01 25.00
N LYS A 269 24.98 -4.04 24.78
CA LYS A 269 25.89 -4.16 23.61
C LYS A 269 25.19 -4.80 22.43
N ASP A 270 24.58 -5.96 22.68
CA ASP A 270 23.82 -6.71 21.68
C ASP A 270 22.38 -6.85 22.15
N PHE A 271 21.45 -6.66 21.24
CA PHE A 271 20.02 -6.84 21.50
C PHE A 271 19.39 -7.52 20.29
N THR A 272 18.64 -8.58 20.57
CA THR A 272 17.98 -9.39 19.56
C THR A 272 16.58 -9.74 20.03
N VAL A 273 15.60 -9.43 19.21
CA VAL A 273 14.20 -9.80 19.39
C VAL A 273 13.90 -10.88 18.37
N THR A 274 13.47 -12.05 18.83
CA THR A 274 12.98 -13.11 17.95
C THR A 274 11.47 -13.16 18.07
N ILE A 275 10.78 -12.90 16.97
CA ILE A 275 9.32 -12.89 16.85
C ILE A 275 8.95 -14.21 16.19
N SER A 276 8.32 -15.11 16.94
CA SER A 276 7.82 -16.38 16.41
C SER A 276 6.32 -16.27 16.20
N PRO A 277 5.83 -16.23 14.94
CA PRO A 277 4.40 -16.20 14.65
C PRO A 277 3.67 -17.44 15.19
N PRO A 278 2.34 -17.37 15.37
CA PRO A 278 1.53 -18.55 15.70
C PRO A 278 1.71 -19.69 14.69
N ALA A 279 1.62 -20.94 15.16
CA ALA A 279 1.91 -22.12 14.34
C ALA A 279 1.03 -22.26 13.09
N TYR A 280 -0.23 -21.81 13.15
CA TYR A 280 -1.17 -21.90 12.02
C TYR A 280 -0.74 -21.05 10.81
N THR A 281 0.04 -19.98 11.03
CA THR A 281 0.50 -19.08 9.96
C THR A 281 1.57 -19.70 9.04
N GLY A 282 2.22 -20.79 9.46
CA GLY A 282 3.33 -21.41 8.71
C GLY A 282 4.58 -20.52 8.54
N LEU A 283 4.60 -19.31 9.12
CA LEU A 283 5.67 -18.33 8.93
C LEU A 283 6.92 -18.67 9.74
N ALA A 284 8.09 -18.42 9.15
CA ALA A 284 9.37 -18.56 9.85
C ALA A 284 9.56 -17.44 10.89
N PRO A 285 10.21 -17.73 12.04
CA PRO A 285 10.52 -16.72 13.03
C PRO A 285 11.37 -15.58 12.45
N GLN A 286 11.00 -14.34 12.75
CA GLN A 286 11.72 -13.16 12.34
C GLN A 286 12.67 -12.68 13.44
N ILE A 287 13.88 -12.27 13.06
CA ILE A 287 14.90 -11.79 14.00
C ILE A 287 15.16 -10.31 13.73
N GLN A 288 14.92 -9.50 14.76
CA GLN A 288 15.08 -8.05 14.73
C GLN A 288 16.22 -7.62 15.67
N LYS A 289 17.01 -6.64 15.22
CA LYS A 289 18.14 -6.06 15.96
C LYS A 289 17.77 -4.71 16.59
N ALA A 290 18.65 -4.21 17.45
CA ALA A 290 18.47 -3.00 18.28
C ALA A 290 18.11 -1.70 17.56
N ASN A 291 18.30 -1.60 16.24
CA ASN A 291 18.08 -0.38 15.47
C ASN A 291 16.60 -0.12 15.12
N GLN A 292 15.72 -1.08 15.38
CA GLN A 292 14.29 -0.96 15.11
C GLN A 292 13.54 -0.96 16.45
N ALA A 293 13.06 0.21 16.86
CA ALA A 293 12.34 0.40 18.13
C ALA A 293 10.86 -0.02 18.05
N GLU A 294 10.34 -0.28 16.86
CA GLU A 294 8.98 -0.74 16.63
C GLU A 294 8.99 -2.21 16.21
N ILE A 295 8.19 -3.02 16.89
CA ILE A 295 8.09 -4.46 16.71
C ILE A 295 6.66 -4.77 16.28
N GLN A 296 6.51 -5.28 15.06
CA GLN A 296 5.22 -5.71 14.52
C GLN A 296 5.08 -7.21 14.68
N ALA A 297 3.97 -7.66 15.28
CA ALA A 297 3.74 -9.07 15.53
C ALA A 297 2.24 -9.39 15.51
N LEU A 298 1.89 -10.56 14.97
CA LEU A 298 0.52 -11.07 15.02
C LEU A 298 0.08 -11.33 16.46
N LYS A 299 -1.20 -11.19 16.72
CA LYS A 299 -1.79 -11.59 18.01
C LYS A 299 -1.47 -13.07 18.29
N GLY A 300 -1.05 -13.37 19.51
CA GLY A 300 -0.60 -14.72 19.90
C GLY A 300 0.84 -15.07 19.50
N ALA A 301 1.55 -14.21 18.77
CA ALA A 301 2.97 -14.40 18.47
C ALA A 301 3.80 -14.36 19.76
N ARG A 302 4.86 -15.18 19.78
CA ARG A 302 5.78 -15.28 20.91
C ARG A 302 7.03 -14.44 20.64
N ILE A 303 7.27 -13.45 21.51
CA ILE A 303 8.44 -12.58 21.44
C ILE A 303 9.46 -13.04 22.48
N SER A 304 10.63 -13.43 22.01
CA SER A 304 11.81 -13.73 22.83
C SER A 304 12.82 -12.60 22.72
N VAL A 305 13.05 -11.90 23.82
CA VAL A 305 14.05 -10.83 23.94
C VAL A 305 15.33 -11.40 24.53
N ARG A 306 16.45 -11.22 23.83
CA ARG A 306 17.79 -11.59 24.29
C ARG A 306 18.74 -10.40 24.18
N LEU A 307 19.55 -10.19 25.20
CA LEU A 307 20.56 -9.14 25.21
C LEU A 307 21.87 -9.56 25.87
N ASN A 308 22.95 -8.89 25.49
CA ASN A 308 24.25 -8.94 26.14
C ASN A 308 24.65 -7.54 26.61
N ALA A 309 25.10 -7.42 27.86
CA ALA A 309 25.60 -6.19 28.44
C ALA A 309 27.13 -6.07 28.35
N ASN A 310 27.64 -4.85 28.54
CA ASN A 310 29.08 -4.57 28.63
C ASN A 310 29.76 -5.17 29.88
N GLN A 311 28.99 -5.56 30.89
CA GLN A 311 29.47 -6.08 32.18
C GLN A 311 28.48 -7.10 32.76
N ASP A 312 28.90 -7.83 33.81
CA ASP A 312 28.06 -8.79 34.52
C ASP A 312 26.89 -8.10 35.23
N LEU A 313 25.72 -8.72 35.14
CA LEU A 313 24.46 -8.20 35.66
C LEU A 313 24.09 -8.94 36.96
N ALA A 314 23.67 -8.18 37.98
CA ALA A 314 23.05 -8.77 39.16
C ALA A 314 21.55 -8.99 38.94
N LYS A 315 20.91 -8.08 38.19
CA LYS A 315 19.48 -8.13 37.90
C LYS A 315 19.20 -7.48 36.54
N ALA A 316 18.26 -8.05 35.80
CA ALA A 316 17.68 -7.42 34.62
C ALA A 316 16.15 -7.50 34.74
N GLU A 317 15.50 -6.37 34.48
CA GLU A 317 14.05 -6.21 34.59
C GLU A 317 13.51 -5.65 33.29
N ILE A 318 12.38 -6.18 32.84
CA ILE A 318 11.62 -5.66 31.72
C ILE A 318 10.34 -5.06 32.28
N ILE A 319 10.11 -3.78 31.98
CA ILE A 319 8.83 -3.13 32.25
C ILE A 319 8.02 -3.27 30.98
N LEU A 320 7.02 -4.17 30.98
CA LEU A 320 6.13 -4.43 29.86
C LEU A 320 4.76 -3.84 30.19
N ASN A 321 4.30 -2.87 29.39
CA ASN A 321 3.01 -2.18 29.58
C ASN A 321 2.83 -1.61 31.01
N GLY A 322 3.91 -1.10 31.60
CA GLY A 322 3.93 -0.59 32.98
C GLY A 322 4.08 -1.65 34.08
N GLU A 323 4.01 -2.95 33.75
CA GLU A 323 4.26 -4.03 34.71
C GLU A 323 5.73 -4.44 34.71
N LEU A 324 6.33 -4.47 35.90
CA LEU A 324 7.70 -4.92 36.07
C LEU A 324 7.78 -6.45 36.14
N LYS A 325 8.63 -7.05 35.31
CA LYS A 325 8.91 -8.50 35.27
C LYS A 325 10.42 -8.74 35.33
N ASN A 326 10.83 -9.83 35.98
CA ASN A 326 12.24 -10.21 36.08
C ASN A 326 12.66 -11.00 34.83
N MET A 327 13.80 -10.66 34.25
CA MET A 327 14.45 -11.42 33.18
C MET A 327 15.36 -12.50 33.77
N GLY A 328 15.57 -13.60 33.02
CA GLY A 328 16.60 -14.59 33.36
C GLY A 328 17.98 -14.01 33.08
N VAL A 329 18.88 -14.02 34.07
CA VAL A 329 20.24 -13.45 33.95
C VAL A 329 21.29 -14.56 34.05
N GLN A 330 22.24 -14.57 33.12
CA GLN A 330 23.40 -15.45 33.14
C GLN A 330 24.66 -14.66 32.76
N GLY A 331 25.47 -14.31 33.77
CA GLY A 331 26.67 -13.48 33.60
C GLY A 331 26.33 -12.08 33.06
N ASN A 332 26.75 -11.79 31.84
CA ASN A 332 26.45 -10.55 31.13
C ASN A 332 25.25 -10.66 30.16
N SER A 333 24.54 -11.78 30.13
CA SER A 333 23.39 -12.00 29.25
C SER A 333 22.07 -12.00 30.01
N ALA A 334 21.00 -11.55 29.35
CA ALA A 334 19.65 -11.65 29.88
C ALA A 334 18.63 -12.07 28.81
N ASN A 335 17.61 -12.83 29.22
CA ASN A 335 16.52 -13.27 28.35
C ASN A 335 15.13 -13.15 29.00
N TYR A 336 14.12 -12.90 28.19
CA TYR A 336 12.72 -12.91 28.62
C TYR A 336 11.81 -13.23 27.44
N GLU A 337 10.71 -13.94 27.69
CA GLU A 337 9.77 -14.38 26.66
C GLU A 337 8.34 -14.04 27.10
N PHE A 338 7.55 -13.52 26.17
CA PHE A 338 6.14 -13.20 26.39
C PHE A 338 5.34 -13.32 25.09
N THR A 339 4.01 -13.34 25.21
CA THR A 339 3.08 -13.43 24.09
C THR A 339 2.38 -12.10 23.85
N VAL A 340 2.23 -11.71 22.59
CA VAL A 340 1.54 -10.48 22.21
C VAL A 340 0.03 -10.69 22.31
N GLN A 341 -0.64 -9.86 23.10
CA GLN A 341 -2.10 -9.87 23.27
C GLN A 341 -2.74 -8.57 22.83
N ASN A 342 -2.06 -7.45 23.07
CA ASN A 342 -2.49 -6.09 22.74
C ASN A 342 -1.27 -5.26 22.33
N ASP A 343 -1.53 -4.10 21.72
CA ASP A 343 -0.53 -3.05 21.55
C ASP A 343 0.11 -2.70 22.89
N GLY A 344 1.38 -2.31 22.84
CA GLY A 344 2.12 -2.07 24.06
C GLY A 344 3.50 -1.48 23.87
N ASP A 345 4.22 -1.37 24.96
CA ASP A 345 5.61 -0.97 24.96
C ASP A 345 6.38 -1.68 26.07
N PHE A 346 7.67 -1.85 25.87
CA PHE A 346 8.56 -2.31 26.92
C PHE A 346 9.87 -1.55 26.98
N SER A 347 10.43 -1.48 28.18
CA SER A 347 11.77 -0.94 28.42
C SER A 347 12.56 -1.88 29.33
N ILE A 348 13.88 -1.88 29.15
CA ILE A 348 14.77 -2.80 29.87
C ILE A 348 15.66 -2.02 30.83
N HIS A 349 15.64 -2.47 32.08
CA HIS A 349 16.36 -1.90 33.20
C HIS A 349 17.40 -2.91 33.68
N LEU A 350 18.67 -2.53 33.61
CA LEU A 350 19.80 -3.37 33.96
C LEU A 350 20.41 -2.86 35.26
N THR A 351 20.71 -3.77 36.20
CA THR A 351 21.42 -3.47 37.44
C THR A 351 22.66 -4.36 37.55
N ASP A 352 23.82 -3.75 37.76
CA ASP A 352 25.08 -4.47 37.94
C ASP A 352 25.30 -4.96 39.38
N GLY A 353 26.38 -5.71 39.60
CA GLY A 353 26.78 -6.21 40.94
C GLY A 353 27.02 -5.15 42.01
N ARG A 354 27.11 -3.87 41.63
CA ARG A 354 27.33 -2.72 42.53
C ARG A 354 26.02 -1.96 42.82
N GLY A 355 24.90 -2.40 42.25
CA GLY A 355 23.60 -1.72 42.37
C GLY A 355 23.45 -0.51 41.46
N ILE A 356 24.30 -0.36 40.43
CA ILE A 356 24.22 0.76 39.48
C ILE A 356 23.31 0.37 38.32
N THR A 357 22.37 1.26 37.98
CA THR A 357 21.42 1.06 36.89
C THR A 357 21.86 1.70 35.57
N ASN A 358 21.35 1.17 34.46
CA ASN A 358 21.47 1.80 33.14
C ASN A 358 20.71 3.13 33.10
N ARG A 359 21.22 4.09 32.31
CA ARG A 359 20.61 5.41 32.15
C ARG A 359 19.78 5.44 30.87
N ASN A 360 18.59 6.05 30.93
CA ASN A 360 17.65 6.22 29.82
C ASN A 360 17.36 4.91 29.06
N PRO A 361 16.59 3.98 29.65
CA PRO A 361 16.10 2.79 28.97
C PRO A 361 15.40 3.15 27.65
N ILE A 362 15.74 2.45 26.57
CA ILE A 362 15.12 2.65 25.27
C ILE A 362 13.71 2.01 25.30
N PRO A 363 12.64 2.77 25.01
CA PRO A 363 11.31 2.20 24.88
C PRO A 363 11.17 1.50 23.51
N PHE A 364 10.75 0.25 23.51
CA PHE A 364 10.37 -0.51 22.33
C PHE A 364 8.85 -0.57 22.25
N ARG A 365 8.26 -0.18 21.12
CA ARG A 365 6.82 -0.25 20.88
C ARG A 365 6.47 -1.57 20.21
N ILE A 366 5.45 -2.25 20.73
CA ILE A 366 4.85 -3.44 20.15
C ILE A 366 3.55 -3.01 19.45
N GLN A 367 3.48 -3.22 18.15
CA GLN A 367 2.29 -3.04 17.35
C GLN A 367 1.71 -4.42 17.01
N MET A 368 0.51 -4.68 17.49
CA MET A 368 -0.22 -5.92 17.27
C MET A 368 -0.96 -5.84 15.94
N ILE A 369 -0.68 -6.80 15.06
CA ILE A 369 -1.37 -6.94 13.79
C ILE A 369 -2.47 -7.99 13.97
N HIS A 370 -3.67 -7.66 13.49
CA HIS A 370 -4.79 -8.57 13.45
C HIS A 370 -4.73 -9.39 12.17
N ASP A 371 -5.09 -10.66 12.33
CA ASP A 371 -5.30 -11.60 11.23
C ASP A 371 -6.62 -11.25 10.51
N VAL A 372 -6.61 -11.29 9.18
CA VAL A 372 -7.74 -10.88 8.33
C VAL A 372 -8.77 -12.00 8.29
N SER A 373 -10.03 -11.69 7.96
CA SER A 373 -11.04 -12.74 7.73
C SER A 373 -10.94 -13.28 6.30
N PRO A 374 -11.28 -14.55 6.06
CA PRO A 374 -11.19 -15.13 4.73
C PRO A 374 -12.22 -14.48 3.80
N GLU A 375 -11.89 -14.37 2.52
CA GLU A 375 -12.76 -13.84 1.48
C GLU A 375 -13.22 -14.96 0.54
N MET A 376 -14.45 -14.83 0.03
CA MET A 376 -14.98 -15.77 -0.95
C MET A 376 -15.76 -15.04 -2.04
N THR A 377 -15.51 -15.42 -3.28
CA THR A 377 -16.20 -14.89 -4.46
C THR A 377 -16.93 -16.01 -5.17
N ILE A 378 -18.25 -15.90 -5.29
CA ILE A 378 -19.11 -16.89 -5.95
C ILE A 378 -19.24 -16.48 -7.41
N ILE A 379 -18.77 -17.33 -8.31
CA ILE A 379 -18.84 -17.14 -9.76
C ILE A 379 -20.13 -17.76 -10.30
N GLN A 380 -20.47 -18.95 -9.80
CA GLN A 380 -21.72 -19.67 -10.04
C GLN A 380 -22.15 -20.38 -8.75
N PRO A 381 -23.45 -20.51 -8.46
CA PRO A 381 -24.61 -20.13 -9.28
C PRO A 381 -25.00 -18.64 -9.15
N PRO A 382 -25.91 -18.13 -10.01
CA PRO A 382 -26.54 -16.82 -9.79
C PRO A 382 -27.38 -16.81 -8.49
N PRO A 383 -27.74 -15.63 -7.95
CA PRO A 383 -28.51 -15.52 -6.70
C PRO A 383 -29.83 -16.31 -6.68
N ILE A 384 -30.48 -16.47 -7.85
CA ILE A 384 -31.67 -17.30 -8.02
C ILE A 384 -31.39 -18.27 -9.17
N VAL A 385 -31.57 -19.56 -8.92
CA VAL A 385 -31.43 -20.63 -9.91
C VAL A 385 -32.73 -21.45 -10.00
N GLU A 386 -33.16 -21.71 -11.23
CA GLU A 386 -34.24 -22.67 -11.49
C GLU A 386 -33.65 -24.05 -11.74
N LEU A 387 -34.07 -25.02 -10.94
CA LEU A 387 -33.59 -26.39 -11.04
C LEU A 387 -34.19 -27.10 -12.26
N GLY A 388 -33.33 -27.78 -13.02
CA GLY A 388 -33.72 -28.66 -14.11
C GLY A 388 -34.15 -30.05 -13.63
N GLY A 389 -34.43 -30.95 -14.59
CA GLY A 389 -34.82 -32.33 -14.28
C GLY A 389 -33.71 -33.17 -13.63
N ASP A 390 -32.46 -32.76 -13.75
CA ASP A 390 -31.29 -33.35 -13.10
C ASP A 390 -31.09 -32.86 -11.65
N GLN A 391 -31.82 -31.82 -11.23
CA GLN A 391 -31.80 -31.25 -9.88
C GLN A 391 -30.38 -31.04 -9.34
N SER A 392 -29.49 -30.46 -10.13
CA SER A 392 -28.11 -30.22 -9.74
C SER A 392 -27.76 -28.73 -9.76
N ILE A 393 -26.86 -28.30 -8.88
CA ILE A 393 -26.31 -26.93 -8.84
C ILE A 393 -24.80 -27.00 -9.04
N GLU A 394 -24.32 -26.38 -10.12
CA GLU A 394 -22.89 -26.15 -10.31
C GLU A 394 -22.42 -25.01 -9.40
N ILE A 395 -21.43 -25.31 -8.57
CA ILE A 395 -20.83 -24.39 -7.61
C ILE A 395 -19.41 -24.10 -8.09
N MET A 396 -19.20 -22.86 -8.51
CA MET A 396 -17.89 -22.33 -8.86
C MET A 396 -17.60 -21.11 -8.01
N MET A 397 -16.57 -21.17 -7.20
CA MET A 397 -16.20 -20.09 -6.31
C MET A 397 -14.69 -20.05 -6.08
N THR A 398 -14.17 -18.86 -5.83
CA THR A 398 -12.77 -18.64 -5.45
C THR A 398 -12.73 -18.26 -3.97
N ILE A 399 -11.89 -18.93 -3.20
CA ILE A 399 -11.65 -18.60 -1.79
C ILE A 399 -10.23 -18.07 -1.62
N GLU A 400 -10.09 -17.05 -0.77
CA GLU A 400 -8.83 -16.36 -0.50
C GLU A 400 -8.64 -16.13 1.02
N ASP A 401 -7.45 -16.43 1.52
CA ASP A 401 -7.04 -16.18 2.90
C ASP A 401 -5.52 -15.99 2.97
N ASP A 402 -5.01 -15.32 4.00
CA ASP A 402 -3.58 -15.04 4.17
C ASP A 402 -2.79 -16.20 4.77
N PHE A 403 -3.42 -17.06 5.58
CA PHE A 403 -2.76 -18.18 6.29
C PHE A 403 -3.37 -19.55 6.01
N GLY A 404 -4.59 -19.63 5.49
CA GLY A 404 -5.25 -20.84 5.06
C GLY A 404 -6.64 -21.05 5.66
N PHE A 405 -7.25 -22.16 5.30
CA PHE A 405 -8.65 -22.46 5.58
C PHE A 405 -8.78 -23.65 6.54
N SER A 406 -9.76 -23.61 7.44
CA SER A 406 -10.13 -24.79 8.24
C SER A 406 -11.31 -25.55 7.64
N ASN A 407 -12.31 -24.83 7.11
CA ASN A 407 -13.54 -25.45 6.64
C ASN A 407 -14.31 -24.57 5.65
N LEU A 408 -15.01 -25.20 4.71
CA LEU A 408 -15.98 -24.57 3.83
C LEU A 408 -17.27 -25.38 3.91
N GLN A 409 -18.38 -24.72 4.23
CA GLN A 409 -19.67 -25.38 4.44
C GLN A 409 -20.75 -24.74 3.58
N LEU A 410 -21.71 -25.57 3.14
CA LEU A 410 -22.96 -25.12 2.56
C LEU A 410 -24.07 -25.42 3.58
N ALA A 411 -24.76 -24.38 4.02
CA ALA A 411 -25.94 -24.48 4.86
C ALA A 411 -27.17 -24.18 4.00
N TYR A 412 -28.21 -24.98 4.13
CA TYR A 412 -29.44 -24.81 3.36
C TYR A 412 -30.70 -25.06 4.18
N GLU A 413 -31.77 -24.41 3.77
CA GLU A 413 -33.12 -24.53 4.28
C GLU A 413 -34.08 -24.84 3.13
N ILE A 414 -34.85 -25.93 3.26
CA ILE A 414 -35.92 -26.24 2.31
C ILE A 414 -37.22 -25.60 2.81
N GLN A 415 -37.71 -24.62 2.05
CA GLN A 415 -38.96 -23.92 2.27
C GLN A 415 -40.02 -24.47 1.31
N ARG A 416 -41.10 -24.99 1.87
CA ARG A 416 -42.25 -25.48 1.09
C ARG A 416 -43.33 -24.40 1.00
N PRO A 417 -44.19 -24.45 -0.03
CA PRO A 417 -45.30 -23.51 -0.18
C PRO A 417 -46.18 -23.40 1.06
N SER A 418 -46.64 -22.19 1.38
CA SER A 418 -47.38 -21.89 2.63
C SER A 418 -48.68 -22.69 2.85
N TYR A 419 -49.26 -23.26 1.79
CA TYR A 419 -50.42 -24.14 1.90
C TYR A 419 -50.05 -25.57 2.37
N ILE A 420 -48.78 -25.95 2.27
CA ILE A 420 -48.18 -27.16 2.85
C ILE A 420 -47.66 -26.78 4.24
N GLN A 421 -48.50 -26.94 5.27
CA GLN A 421 -48.17 -26.58 6.67
C GLN A 421 -47.13 -27.55 7.27
N VAL A 422 -45.86 -27.36 6.89
CA VAL A 422 -44.71 -28.18 7.32
C VAL A 422 -43.57 -27.25 7.77
N GLU A 423 -42.84 -27.63 8.81
CA GLU A 423 -41.69 -26.86 9.30
C GLU A 423 -40.52 -26.92 8.30
N PRO A 424 -39.76 -25.84 8.10
CA PRO A 424 -38.60 -25.82 7.20
C PRO A 424 -37.53 -26.83 7.64
N PHE A 425 -36.97 -27.56 6.68
CA PHE A 425 -35.87 -28.50 6.93
C PHE A 425 -34.54 -27.77 6.77
N ILE A 426 -33.73 -27.73 7.83
CA ILE A 426 -32.42 -27.06 7.83
C ILE A 426 -31.32 -28.12 7.95
N SER A 427 -30.32 -28.04 7.08
CA SER A 427 -29.15 -28.93 7.12
C SER A 427 -27.90 -28.21 6.62
N MET A 428 -26.74 -28.82 6.89
CA MET A 428 -25.46 -28.31 6.43
C MET A 428 -24.48 -29.44 6.16
N PHE A 429 -23.61 -29.26 5.17
CA PHE A 429 -22.52 -30.18 4.88
C PHE A 429 -21.25 -29.44 4.46
N SER A 430 -20.11 -30.12 4.52
CA SER A 430 -18.81 -29.51 4.19
C SER A 430 -18.44 -29.78 2.74
N LEU A 431 -17.96 -28.75 2.05
CA LEU A 431 -17.40 -28.84 0.72
C LEU A 431 -15.88 -29.13 0.81
N PRO A 432 -15.34 -29.99 -0.06
CA PRO A 432 -13.93 -30.36 0.03
C PRO A 432 -13.01 -29.20 -0.38
N ILE A 433 -12.09 -28.83 0.52
CA ILE A 433 -10.96 -27.93 0.24
C ILE A 433 -9.75 -28.81 -0.14
N LYS A 434 -9.12 -28.56 -1.29
CA LYS A 434 -8.03 -29.41 -1.79
C LYS A 434 -6.75 -29.27 -0.98
N ASP A 435 -6.38 -28.03 -0.66
CA ASP A 435 -5.22 -27.69 0.18
C ASP A 435 -5.62 -26.61 1.17
N GLN A 436 -5.54 -26.92 2.46
CA GLN A 436 -5.91 -26.00 3.53
C GLN A 436 -4.91 -24.87 3.73
N ASN A 437 -3.66 -24.99 3.25
CA ASN A 437 -2.61 -23.97 3.45
C ASN A 437 -2.38 -23.10 2.22
N GLN A 438 -3.08 -23.37 1.10
CA GLN A 438 -2.96 -22.57 -0.10
C GLN A 438 -3.79 -21.29 0.06
N SER A 439 -3.14 -20.12 -0.04
CA SER A 439 -3.79 -18.81 0.16
C SER A 439 -4.96 -18.53 -0.78
N THR A 440 -4.91 -18.98 -2.04
CA THR A 440 -6.01 -18.81 -3.00
C THR A 440 -6.28 -20.10 -3.74
N GLN A 441 -7.55 -20.51 -3.84
CA GLN A 441 -7.94 -21.69 -4.61
C GLN A 441 -9.35 -21.58 -5.19
N ASP A 442 -9.54 -22.21 -6.35
CA ASP A 442 -10.84 -22.35 -6.99
C ASP A 442 -11.51 -23.66 -6.57
N ILE A 443 -12.72 -23.55 -6.07
CA ILE A 443 -13.61 -24.65 -5.76
C ILE A 443 -14.58 -24.81 -6.92
N ASN A 444 -14.56 -26.00 -7.52
CA ASN A 444 -15.49 -26.40 -8.56
C ASN A 444 -16.10 -27.75 -8.17
N THR A 445 -17.39 -27.76 -7.87
CA THR A 445 -18.13 -28.93 -7.44
C THR A 445 -19.58 -28.84 -7.88
N THR A 446 -20.26 -29.98 -7.96
CA THR A 446 -21.70 -30.04 -8.23
C THR A 446 -22.41 -30.50 -6.97
N TRP A 447 -23.47 -29.81 -6.59
CA TRP A 447 -24.38 -30.24 -5.54
C TRP A 447 -25.59 -30.93 -6.18
N ASP A 448 -25.69 -32.24 -5.98
CA ASP A 448 -26.84 -33.06 -6.38
C ASP A 448 -27.94 -32.95 -5.32
N LEU A 449 -29.13 -32.55 -5.73
CA LEU A 449 -30.30 -32.37 -4.87
C LEU A 449 -31.33 -33.50 -5.02
N GLY A 450 -31.09 -34.48 -5.89
CA GLY A 450 -32.06 -35.54 -6.18
C GLY A 450 -32.46 -36.36 -4.95
N GLU A 451 -31.55 -36.52 -3.98
CA GLU A 451 -31.82 -37.23 -2.72
C GLU A 451 -32.71 -36.44 -1.74
N LEU A 452 -32.89 -35.13 -1.95
CA LEU A 452 -33.70 -34.28 -1.06
C LEU A 452 -35.20 -34.44 -1.29
N GLY A 453 -35.62 -35.12 -2.35
CA GLY A 453 -37.03 -35.37 -2.65
C GLY A 453 -37.84 -34.08 -2.81
N LEU A 454 -37.26 -33.10 -3.52
CA LEU A 454 -37.87 -31.80 -3.75
C LEU A 454 -39.16 -31.94 -4.57
N MET A 455 -40.20 -31.27 -4.13
CA MET A 455 -41.47 -31.19 -4.84
C MET A 455 -41.51 -29.91 -5.71
N PRO A 456 -42.34 -29.87 -6.76
CA PRO A 456 -42.61 -28.63 -7.48
C PRO A 456 -43.05 -27.51 -6.52
N GLU A 457 -42.63 -26.28 -6.80
CA GLU A 457 -42.78 -25.10 -5.95
C GLU A 457 -41.92 -25.07 -4.66
N ASP A 458 -41.09 -26.09 -4.39
CA ASP A 458 -40.13 -26.02 -3.27
C ASP A 458 -38.99 -25.02 -3.59
N GLU A 459 -38.59 -24.28 -2.56
CA GLU A 459 -37.44 -23.37 -2.60
C GLU A 459 -36.37 -23.82 -1.61
N ILE A 460 -35.11 -23.78 -2.04
CA ILE A 460 -33.95 -24.03 -1.20
C ILE A 460 -33.21 -22.72 -1.02
N HIS A 461 -33.18 -22.24 0.21
CA HIS A 461 -32.44 -21.06 0.59
C HIS A 461 -31.12 -21.51 1.18
N TYR A 462 -30.00 -21.17 0.55
CA TYR A 462 -28.68 -21.64 0.97
C TYR A 462 -27.63 -20.54 0.95
N HIS A 463 -26.59 -20.72 1.75
CA HIS A 463 -25.43 -19.85 1.78
C HIS A 463 -24.19 -20.67 2.10
N PHE A 464 -23.04 -20.08 1.80
CA PHE A 464 -21.74 -20.66 2.04
C PHE A 464 -21.10 -20.01 3.27
N GLU A 465 -20.41 -20.84 4.05
CA GLU A 465 -19.67 -20.43 5.23
C GLU A 465 -18.21 -20.85 5.09
N LEU A 466 -17.31 -19.86 5.06
CA LEU A 466 -15.87 -20.08 4.95
C LEU A 466 -15.20 -19.74 6.27
N TYR A 467 -14.31 -20.62 6.74
CA TYR A 467 -13.60 -20.48 8.00
C TYR A 467 -12.08 -20.48 7.79
N ASP A 468 -11.38 -19.53 8.41
CA ASP A 468 -9.91 -19.50 8.44
C ASP A 468 -9.35 -20.57 9.39
N ASN A 469 -8.03 -20.66 9.50
CA ASN A 469 -7.34 -21.59 10.40
C ASN A 469 -6.88 -20.94 11.73
N ASP A 470 -7.41 -19.77 12.12
CA ASP A 470 -7.03 -19.07 13.35
C ASP A 470 -7.51 -19.81 14.61
N VAL A 471 -6.61 -20.56 15.23
CA VAL A 471 -6.88 -21.27 16.50
C VAL A 471 -6.67 -20.39 17.75
N ILE A 472 -6.11 -19.18 17.60
CA ILE A 472 -5.78 -18.29 18.72
C ILE A 472 -6.99 -17.46 19.12
N THR A 473 -7.67 -16.83 18.16
CA THR A 473 -8.92 -16.10 18.44
C THR A 473 -10.19 -16.91 18.17
N GLY A 474 -10.02 -18.08 17.57
CA GLY A 474 -11.09 -18.92 17.06
C GLY A 474 -11.29 -18.66 15.56
N PRO A 475 -11.64 -19.70 14.76
CA PRO A 475 -11.74 -19.53 13.33
C PRO A 475 -12.68 -18.40 12.95
N LYS A 476 -12.18 -17.40 12.23
CA LYS A 476 -13.02 -16.32 11.73
C LYS A 476 -13.87 -16.85 10.59
N LYS A 477 -15.11 -16.37 10.55
CA LYS A 477 -16.14 -16.81 9.61
C LYS A 477 -16.45 -15.71 8.61
N SER A 478 -16.52 -16.08 7.35
CA SER A 478 -17.06 -15.28 6.26
C SER A 478 -18.33 -15.94 5.71
N LEU A 479 -19.33 -15.13 5.41
CA LEU A 479 -20.66 -15.56 4.96
C LEU A 479 -20.91 -15.01 3.56
N SER A 480 -21.41 -15.86 2.68
CA SER A 480 -21.94 -15.41 1.40
C SER A 480 -23.29 -14.70 1.55
N GLY A 481 -23.76 -14.10 0.46
CA GLY A 481 -25.19 -13.80 0.31
C GLY A 481 -26.04 -15.07 0.31
N THR A 482 -27.35 -14.91 0.48
CA THR A 482 -28.32 -16.01 0.35
C THR A 482 -28.62 -16.26 -1.12
N PHE A 483 -28.58 -17.52 -1.51
CA PHE A 483 -28.94 -18.02 -2.82
C PHE A 483 -30.24 -18.83 -2.72
N ILE A 484 -31.05 -18.79 -3.78
CA ILE A 484 -32.33 -19.47 -3.84
C ILE A 484 -32.32 -20.43 -5.02
N ALA A 485 -32.53 -21.72 -4.78
CA ALA A 485 -32.80 -22.70 -5.82
C ALA A 485 -34.26 -23.12 -5.77
N ARG A 486 -35.01 -22.85 -6.84
CA ARG A 486 -36.44 -23.19 -6.92
C ARG A 486 -36.68 -24.34 -7.88
N VAL A 487 -37.58 -25.25 -7.51
CA VAL A 487 -38.10 -26.27 -8.44
C VAL A 487 -39.35 -25.70 -9.11
N PRO A 488 -39.28 -25.22 -10.36
CA PRO A 488 -40.46 -24.66 -11.02
C PRO A 488 -41.52 -25.74 -11.23
N SER A 489 -42.79 -25.39 -11.02
CA SER A 489 -43.89 -26.27 -11.41
C SER A 489 -44.09 -26.25 -12.93
N LEU A 490 -44.72 -27.30 -13.46
CA LEU A 490 -45.05 -27.35 -14.88
C LEU A 490 -45.97 -26.16 -15.27
N ASN A 491 -46.87 -25.77 -14.36
CA ASN A 491 -47.70 -24.58 -14.50
C ASN A 491 -46.86 -23.29 -14.59
N ASP A 492 -45.83 -23.13 -13.76
CA ASP A 492 -44.94 -21.95 -13.79
C ASP A 492 -44.15 -21.88 -15.10
N LEU A 493 -43.64 -23.03 -15.57
CA LEU A 493 -42.94 -23.11 -16.85
C LEU A 493 -43.85 -22.67 -18.00
N PHE A 494 -45.09 -23.17 -18.05
CA PHE A 494 -46.06 -22.76 -19.07
C PHE A 494 -46.49 -21.29 -18.93
N HIS A 495 -46.71 -20.77 -17.72
CA HIS A 495 -47.01 -19.35 -17.53
C HIS A 495 -45.86 -18.46 -18.04
N SER A 496 -44.62 -18.75 -17.66
CA SER A 496 -43.45 -18.00 -18.12
C SER A 496 -43.27 -18.07 -19.64
N PHE A 497 -43.63 -19.20 -20.24
CA PHE A 497 -43.63 -19.38 -21.69
C PHE A 497 -44.72 -18.54 -22.36
N ASN A 498 -45.95 -18.60 -21.84
CA ASN A 498 -47.10 -17.86 -22.35
C ASN A 498 -46.93 -16.33 -22.23
N GLU A 499 -46.25 -15.84 -21.18
CA GLU A 499 -45.87 -14.42 -21.05
C GLU A 499 -44.93 -13.99 -22.18
N LYS A 500 -43.84 -14.74 -22.41
CA LYS A 500 -42.89 -14.45 -23.50
C LYS A 500 -43.56 -14.50 -24.88
N GLU A 501 -44.52 -15.40 -25.09
CA GLU A 501 -45.29 -15.43 -26.33
C GLU A 501 -46.16 -14.18 -26.52
N GLU A 502 -46.76 -13.65 -25.45
CA GLU A 502 -47.54 -12.41 -25.54
C GLU A 502 -46.63 -11.20 -25.80
N ASP A 503 -45.45 -11.16 -25.18
CA ASP A 503 -44.42 -10.13 -25.46
C ASP A 503 -44.02 -10.13 -26.95
N ILE A 504 -43.82 -11.31 -27.54
CA ILE A 504 -43.53 -11.48 -28.98
C ILE A 504 -44.70 -10.97 -29.84
N VAL A 505 -45.94 -11.32 -29.48
CA VAL A 505 -47.14 -10.87 -30.20
C VAL A 505 -47.27 -9.35 -30.15
N ASP A 506 -47.03 -8.74 -29.00
CA ASP A 506 -47.14 -7.30 -28.82
C ASP A 506 -45.99 -6.54 -29.47
N MET A 507 -44.76 -7.06 -29.40
CA MET A 507 -43.62 -6.53 -30.14
C MET A 507 -43.91 -6.53 -31.64
N VAL A 508 -44.36 -7.65 -32.22
CA VAL A 508 -44.66 -7.73 -33.65
C VAL A 508 -45.79 -6.79 -34.07
N LYS A 509 -46.83 -6.62 -33.25
CA LYS A 509 -47.90 -5.64 -33.52
C LYS A 509 -47.35 -4.22 -33.56
N LEU A 510 -46.51 -3.85 -32.59
CA LEU A 510 -45.89 -2.53 -32.50
C LEU A 510 -45.02 -2.27 -33.74
N GLU A 511 -44.20 -3.25 -34.12
CA GLU A 511 -43.34 -3.12 -35.29
C GLU A 511 -44.12 -3.04 -36.59
N LEU A 512 -45.21 -3.79 -36.72
CA LEU A 512 -46.13 -3.69 -37.85
C LEU A 512 -46.73 -2.28 -37.95
N GLU A 513 -47.17 -1.69 -36.84
CA GLU A 513 -47.73 -0.32 -36.81
C GLU A 513 -46.70 0.74 -37.23
N GLU A 514 -45.45 0.62 -36.77
CA GLU A 514 -44.36 1.53 -37.15
C GLU A 514 -43.96 1.36 -38.62
N ILE A 515 -43.91 0.13 -39.15
CA ILE A 515 -43.67 -0.13 -40.58
C ILE A 515 -44.76 0.52 -41.45
N VAL A 516 -46.04 0.40 -41.08
CA VAL A 516 -47.17 1.04 -41.78
C VAL A 516 -47.01 2.57 -41.81
N LYS A 517 -46.58 3.16 -40.70
CA LYS A 517 -46.36 4.61 -40.58
C LYS A 517 -45.17 5.08 -41.42
N LEU A 518 -44.06 4.36 -41.41
CA LEU A 518 -42.88 4.61 -42.25
C LEU A 518 -43.23 4.54 -43.73
N HIS A 519 -43.93 3.48 -44.11
CA HIS A 519 -44.39 3.27 -45.46
C HIS A 519 -45.30 4.44 -45.95
N LYS A 520 -46.20 4.94 -45.10
CA LYS A 520 -47.02 6.13 -45.39
C LYS A 520 -46.21 7.41 -45.51
N GLN A 521 -45.17 7.60 -44.69
CA GLN A 521 -44.26 8.74 -44.78
C GLN A 521 -43.49 8.72 -46.11
N LEU A 522 -42.94 7.58 -46.51
CA LEU A 522 -42.24 7.42 -47.78
C LEU A 522 -43.16 7.68 -48.99
N LYS A 523 -44.39 7.17 -48.97
CA LYS A 523 -45.40 7.49 -50.01
C LYS A 523 -45.68 8.99 -50.09
N LYS A 524 -45.72 9.71 -48.96
CA LYS A 524 -45.89 11.16 -48.92
C LYS A 524 -44.69 11.91 -49.52
N VAL A 525 -43.47 11.47 -49.21
CA VAL A 525 -42.23 12.02 -49.81
C VAL A 525 -42.21 11.77 -51.32
N LYS A 526 -42.57 10.56 -51.79
CA LYS A 526 -42.73 10.25 -53.23
C LYS A 526 -43.62 11.28 -53.93
N LEU A 527 -44.79 11.56 -53.35
CA LEU A 527 -45.76 12.50 -53.91
C LEU A 527 -45.26 13.96 -53.95
N ASN A 528 -44.40 14.36 -53.00
CA ASN A 528 -43.78 15.68 -53.01
C ASN A 528 -42.68 15.77 -54.07
N LEU A 529 -41.84 14.74 -54.19
CA LEU A 529 -40.77 14.65 -55.19
C LEU A 529 -41.31 14.58 -56.62
N LEU A 530 -42.50 14.02 -56.84
CA LEU A 530 -43.17 14.07 -58.15
C LEU A 530 -43.60 15.49 -58.58
N LYS A 531 -43.68 16.44 -57.65
CA LYS A 531 -44.12 17.83 -57.90
C LYS A 531 -42.95 18.81 -58.02
N THR A 532 -41.72 18.37 -57.71
CA THR A 532 -40.55 19.23 -57.58
C THR A 532 -39.38 18.67 -58.41
N ASP A 533 -38.64 19.55 -59.08
CA ASP A 533 -37.51 19.12 -59.92
C ASP A 533 -36.28 18.70 -59.11
N LYS A 534 -36.17 19.15 -57.84
CA LYS A 534 -35.08 18.84 -56.90
C LYS A 534 -35.63 18.61 -55.49
N PRO A 535 -35.06 17.67 -54.71
CA PRO A 535 -35.51 17.40 -53.35
C PRO A 535 -35.26 18.60 -52.43
N GLU A 536 -36.29 19.06 -51.72
CA GLU A 536 -36.14 20.12 -50.71
C GLU A 536 -35.36 19.58 -49.51
N TRP A 537 -34.71 20.47 -48.74
CA TRP A 537 -33.98 20.07 -47.52
C TRP A 537 -34.87 19.27 -46.55
N LYS A 538 -36.15 19.62 -46.46
CA LYS A 538 -37.14 18.90 -45.66
C LYS A 538 -37.39 17.47 -46.15
N ASP A 539 -37.43 17.25 -47.47
CA ASP A 539 -37.59 15.91 -48.05
C ASP A 539 -36.32 15.09 -47.86
N GLN A 540 -35.14 15.72 -47.94
CA GLN A 540 -33.86 15.05 -47.66
C GLN A 540 -33.75 14.59 -46.21
N GLN A 541 -34.15 15.45 -45.27
CA GLN A 541 -34.16 15.11 -43.85
C GLN A 541 -35.15 13.97 -43.57
N ALA A 542 -36.37 14.05 -44.12
CA ALA A 542 -37.38 13.00 -43.97
C ALA A 542 -36.93 11.65 -44.54
N LEU A 543 -36.16 11.63 -45.63
CA LEU A 543 -35.59 10.39 -46.17
C LEU A 543 -34.46 9.83 -45.32
N LYS A 544 -33.59 10.69 -44.76
CA LYS A 544 -32.55 10.26 -43.83
C LYS A 544 -33.14 9.68 -42.55
N GLU A 545 -34.14 10.34 -41.98
CA GLU A 545 -34.89 9.86 -40.81
C GLU A 545 -35.55 8.52 -41.14
N ALA A 546 -36.32 8.41 -42.22
CA ALA A 546 -36.96 7.16 -42.60
C ALA A 546 -35.96 6.02 -42.86
N MET A 547 -34.75 6.32 -43.35
CA MET A 547 -33.70 5.32 -43.53
C MET A 547 -33.07 4.86 -42.21
N GLU A 548 -32.89 5.78 -41.27
CA GLU A 548 -32.41 5.44 -39.94
C GLU A 548 -33.47 4.63 -39.18
N ASP A 549 -34.73 5.04 -39.27
CA ASP A 549 -35.85 4.30 -38.70
C ASP A 549 -35.91 2.88 -39.29
N VAL A 550 -35.75 2.70 -40.61
CA VAL A 550 -35.70 1.35 -41.22
C VAL A 550 -34.52 0.52 -40.70
N LYS A 551 -33.36 1.13 -40.38
CA LYS A 551 -32.23 0.40 -39.78
C LYS A 551 -32.48 0.02 -38.32
N GLU A 552 -33.07 0.93 -37.55
CA GLU A 552 -33.49 0.66 -36.17
C GLU A 552 -34.49 -0.50 -36.13
N LYS A 553 -35.48 -0.48 -37.04
CA LYS A 553 -36.44 -1.58 -37.18
C LYS A 553 -35.76 -2.90 -37.50
N LEU A 554 -34.76 -2.92 -38.39
CA LEU A 554 -33.97 -4.13 -38.67
C LEU A 554 -33.31 -4.69 -37.40
N THR A 555 -32.75 -3.84 -36.54
CA THR A 555 -32.18 -4.30 -35.25
C THR A 555 -33.25 -4.83 -34.30
N ASP A 556 -34.45 -4.23 -34.27
CA ASP A 556 -35.56 -4.74 -33.46
C ASP A 556 -35.95 -6.17 -33.89
N PHE A 557 -35.93 -6.47 -35.19
CA PHE A 557 -36.19 -7.82 -35.70
C PHE A 557 -35.07 -8.85 -35.39
N GLU A 558 -33.82 -8.42 -35.29
CA GLU A 558 -32.74 -9.27 -34.77
C GLU A 558 -33.04 -9.66 -33.32
N THR A 559 -33.46 -8.71 -32.48
CA THR A 559 -33.84 -9.01 -31.09
C THR A 559 -35.05 -9.95 -31.00
N LEU A 560 -36.01 -9.83 -31.91
CA LEU A 560 -37.17 -10.72 -31.99
C LEU A 560 -36.76 -12.16 -32.34
N THR A 561 -35.75 -12.32 -33.20
CA THR A 561 -35.18 -13.62 -33.55
C THR A 561 -34.50 -14.25 -32.32
N ASP A 562 -33.70 -13.47 -31.59
CA ASP A 562 -33.06 -13.92 -30.34
C ASP A 562 -34.09 -14.30 -29.27
N GLN A 563 -35.20 -13.57 -29.16
CA GLN A 563 -36.30 -13.89 -28.23
C GLN A 563 -36.99 -15.20 -28.59
N LEU A 564 -37.25 -15.46 -29.89
CA LEU A 564 -37.79 -16.74 -30.35
C LEU A 564 -36.82 -17.89 -30.11
N ASP A 565 -35.52 -17.68 -30.31
CA ASP A 565 -34.49 -18.66 -30.00
C ASP A 565 -34.44 -18.99 -28.51
N ALA A 566 -34.44 -17.95 -27.65
CA ALA A 566 -34.48 -18.12 -26.21
C ALA A 566 -35.76 -18.86 -25.75
N LEU A 567 -36.91 -18.52 -26.35
CA LEU A 567 -38.18 -19.19 -26.09
C LEU A 567 -38.13 -20.67 -26.49
N ASN A 568 -37.65 -20.98 -27.71
CA ASN A 568 -37.53 -22.35 -28.19
C ASN A 568 -36.53 -23.19 -27.34
N ASN A 569 -35.36 -22.64 -27.03
CA ASN A 569 -34.36 -23.31 -26.18
C ASN A 569 -34.88 -23.57 -24.76
N SER A 570 -35.61 -22.62 -24.17
CA SER A 570 -36.20 -22.79 -22.84
C SER A 570 -37.23 -23.91 -22.81
N SER A 571 -38.01 -24.07 -23.87
CA SER A 571 -38.97 -25.17 -24.01
C SER A 571 -38.28 -26.51 -24.26
N GLU A 572 -37.27 -26.56 -25.14
CA GLU A 572 -36.54 -27.79 -25.46
C GLU A 572 -35.82 -28.36 -24.22
N LYS A 573 -35.24 -27.49 -23.39
CA LYS A 573 -34.62 -27.87 -22.11
C LYS A 573 -35.55 -28.67 -21.20
N HIS A 574 -36.83 -28.31 -21.17
CA HIS A 574 -37.83 -28.91 -20.28
C HIS A 574 -38.81 -29.86 -21.00
N GLN A 575 -38.64 -30.08 -22.31
CA GLN A 575 -39.51 -30.92 -23.15
C GLN A 575 -41.02 -30.59 -22.96
N LEU A 576 -41.34 -29.29 -22.91
CA LEU A 576 -42.68 -28.81 -22.58
C LEU A 576 -43.74 -29.20 -23.60
N PHE A 577 -43.35 -29.32 -24.87
CA PHE A 577 -44.27 -29.55 -25.99
C PHE A 577 -43.82 -30.69 -26.90
N SER A 578 -44.71 -31.10 -27.80
CA SER A 578 -44.42 -32.09 -28.83
C SER A 578 -43.35 -31.63 -29.83
N ASP A 579 -42.57 -32.58 -30.35
CA ASP A 579 -41.57 -32.33 -31.40
C ASP A 579 -42.15 -31.62 -32.64
N ASP A 580 -43.43 -31.86 -32.96
CA ASP A 580 -44.08 -31.19 -34.09
C ASP A 580 -44.28 -29.70 -33.83
N LEU A 581 -44.69 -29.33 -32.61
CA LEU A 581 -44.88 -27.95 -32.19
C LEU A 581 -43.53 -27.22 -32.11
N MET A 582 -42.49 -27.84 -31.56
CA MET A 582 -41.14 -27.25 -31.51
C MET A 582 -40.59 -26.93 -32.90
N LYS A 583 -40.79 -27.85 -33.85
CA LYS A 583 -40.43 -27.56 -35.25
C LYS A 583 -41.25 -26.42 -35.84
N LYS A 584 -42.50 -26.19 -35.43
CA LYS A 584 -43.33 -25.05 -35.90
C LYS A 584 -42.77 -23.72 -35.39
N PHE A 585 -42.31 -23.66 -34.14
CA PHE A 585 -41.59 -22.49 -33.62
C PHE A 585 -40.29 -22.22 -34.37
N GLN A 586 -39.51 -23.26 -34.69
CA GLN A 586 -38.30 -23.12 -35.55
C GLN A 586 -38.64 -22.65 -36.97
N ASP A 587 -39.76 -23.10 -37.55
CA ASP A 587 -40.20 -22.63 -38.87
C ASP A 587 -40.72 -21.17 -38.82
N LEU A 588 -41.27 -20.73 -37.69
CA LEU A 588 -41.64 -19.33 -37.44
C LEU A 588 -40.39 -18.43 -37.36
N GLN A 589 -39.34 -18.88 -36.67
CA GLN A 589 -38.05 -18.18 -36.63
C GLN A 589 -37.48 -17.96 -38.03
N LYS A 590 -37.44 -19.01 -38.87
CA LYS A 590 -37.01 -18.89 -40.27
C LYS A 590 -37.89 -17.93 -41.07
N LEU A 591 -39.19 -17.86 -40.76
CA LEU A 591 -40.08 -16.93 -41.42
C LEU A 591 -39.65 -15.48 -41.14
N ILE A 592 -39.27 -15.16 -39.90
CA ILE A 592 -38.73 -13.83 -39.52
C ILE A 592 -37.45 -13.50 -40.28
N GLU A 593 -36.49 -14.43 -40.32
CA GLU A 593 -35.24 -14.26 -41.08
C GLU A 593 -35.49 -13.95 -42.56
N GLU A 594 -36.57 -14.50 -43.14
CA GLU A 594 -36.96 -14.31 -44.54
C GLU A 594 -37.83 -13.06 -44.80
N ILE A 595 -38.26 -12.31 -43.77
CA ILE A 595 -39.12 -11.11 -43.92
C ILE A 595 -38.38 -10.01 -44.67
N PHE A 596 -37.07 -9.82 -44.41
CA PHE A 596 -36.27 -8.78 -45.02
C PHE A 596 -35.51 -9.29 -46.26
N PRO A 597 -35.89 -8.87 -47.48
CA PRO A 597 -35.15 -9.26 -48.67
C PRO A 597 -33.75 -8.62 -48.67
N PRO A 598 -32.67 -9.35 -49.03
CA PRO A 598 -31.31 -8.78 -49.13
C PRO A 598 -31.21 -7.56 -50.05
N GLU A 599 -32.11 -7.49 -51.04
CA GLU A 599 -32.25 -6.36 -51.96
C GLU A 599 -32.66 -5.05 -51.27
N MET A 600 -33.28 -5.11 -50.08
CA MET A 600 -33.71 -3.94 -49.32
C MET A 600 -32.52 -3.10 -48.83
N LEU A 601 -31.48 -3.75 -48.29
CA LEU A 601 -30.24 -3.06 -47.88
C LEU A 601 -29.55 -2.38 -49.09
N GLN A 602 -29.51 -3.07 -50.23
CA GLN A 602 -28.96 -2.49 -51.47
C GLN A 602 -29.78 -1.28 -51.96
N ASN A 603 -31.11 -1.33 -51.84
CA ASN A 603 -31.96 -0.20 -52.20
C ASN A 603 -31.75 1.01 -51.27
N MET A 604 -31.42 0.79 -50.00
CA MET A 604 -31.06 1.86 -49.06
C MET A 604 -29.72 2.51 -49.41
N ASP A 605 -28.70 1.72 -49.76
CA ASP A 605 -27.41 2.24 -50.23
C ASP A 605 -27.56 3.06 -51.52
N TRP A 606 -28.35 2.56 -52.46
CA TRP A 606 -28.66 3.27 -53.70
C TRP A 606 -29.44 4.57 -53.43
N MET A 607 -30.36 4.55 -52.47
CA MET A 607 -31.11 5.74 -52.06
C MET A 607 -30.20 6.80 -51.41
N ASN A 608 -29.25 6.39 -50.56
CA ASN A 608 -28.20 7.27 -50.02
C ASN A 608 -27.39 7.94 -51.14
N GLU A 609 -26.90 7.15 -52.10
CA GLU A 609 -26.10 7.67 -53.22
C GLU A 609 -26.91 8.63 -54.11
N ALA A 610 -28.18 8.30 -54.37
CA ALA A 610 -29.08 9.18 -55.12
C ALA A 610 -29.41 10.47 -54.37
N LEU A 611 -29.49 10.42 -53.02
CA LEU A 611 -29.69 11.57 -52.15
C LEU A 611 -28.48 12.51 -52.16
N GLU A 612 -27.26 11.98 -52.09
CA GLU A 612 -26.02 12.76 -52.18
C GLU A 612 -25.86 13.45 -53.54
N LYS A 613 -26.21 12.74 -54.62
CA LYS A 613 -26.15 13.27 -56.00
C LYS A 613 -27.32 14.19 -56.35
N LEU A 614 -28.31 14.34 -55.46
CA LEU A 614 -29.54 15.11 -55.67
C LEU A 614 -30.28 14.75 -56.99
N ASN A 615 -30.20 13.48 -57.40
CA ASN A 615 -30.85 12.99 -58.63
C ASN A 615 -32.28 12.55 -58.32
N THR A 616 -33.27 13.37 -58.70
CA THR A 616 -34.70 13.09 -58.48
C THR A 616 -35.19 11.83 -59.17
N LYS A 617 -34.69 11.49 -60.36
CA LYS A 617 -35.14 10.30 -61.09
C LYS A 617 -34.66 9.01 -60.41
N ASP A 618 -33.40 8.99 -59.97
CA ASP A 618 -32.84 7.83 -59.27
C ASP A 618 -33.44 7.70 -57.86
N LEU A 619 -33.67 8.83 -57.17
CA LEU A 619 -34.38 8.86 -55.88
C LEU A 619 -35.81 8.31 -55.99
N LEU A 620 -36.57 8.71 -57.01
CA LEU A 620 -37.93 8.20 -57.22
C LEU A 620 -37.95 6.68 -57.49
N ALA A 621 -36.98 6.16 -58.23
CA ALA A 621 -36.85 4.73 -58.51
C ALA A 621 -36.44 3.93 -57.25
N ALA A 622 -35.47 4.43 -56.48
CA ALA A 622 -35.03 3.80 -55.23
C ALA A 622 -36.15 3.82 -54.17
N LEU A 623 -36.86 4.94 -54.04
CA LEU A 623 -37.98 5.11 -53.12
C LEU A 623 -39.16 4.22 -53.50
N GLU A 624 -39.44 4.05 -54.81
CA GLU A 624 -40.45 3.09 -55.27
C GLU A 624 -40.11 1.65 -54.91
N LYS A 625 -38.87 1.22 -55.10
CA LYS A 625 -38.43 -0.12 -54.69
C LYS A 625 -38.48 -0.30 -53.18
N LEU A 626 -38.01 0.67 -52.40
CA LEU A 626 -38.05 0.60 -50.93
C LEU A 626 -39.49 0.57 -50.41
N SER A 627 -40.39 1.39 -50.98
CA SER A 627 -41.82 1.35 -50.64
C SER A 627 -42.43 -0.01 -50.93
N ASN A 628 -42.12 -0.63 -52.08
CA ASN A 628 -42.62 -1.96 -52.41
C ASN A 628 -42.04 -3.05 -51.48
N ASN A 629 -40.79 -2.91 -51.06
CA ASN A 629 -40.18 -3.83 -50.08
C ASN A 629 -40.85 -3.69 -48.71
N LEU A 630 -41.15 -2.47 -48.25
CA LEU A 630 -41.88 -2.24 -47.01
C LEU A 630 -43.33 -2.74 -47.08
N ASP A 631 -44.00 -2.56 -48.22
CA ASP A 631 -45.30 -3.18 -48.51
C ASP A 631 -45.24 -4.71 -48.36
N GLN A 632 -44.13 -5.35 -48.78
CA GLN A 632 -43.92 -6.78 -48.64
C GLN A 632 -43.62 -7.18 -47.18
N VAL A 633 -42.78 -6.42 -46.47
CA VAL A 633 -42.48 -6.64 -45.05
C VAL A 633 -43.75 -6.54 -44.20
N GLU A 634 -44.59 -5.52 -44.43
CA GLU A 634 -45.90 -5.35 -43.78
C GLU A 634 -46.77 -6.61 -43.94
N GLN A 635 -46.86 -7.15 -45.16
CA GLN A 635 -47.65 -8.35 -45.44
C GLN A 635 -47.08 -9.63 -44.81
N GLU A 636 -45.75 -9.80 -44.82
CA GLU A 636 -45.11 -10.97 -44.21
C GLU A 636 -45.18 -10.92 -42.68
N LEU A 637 -45.15 -9.73 -42.06
CA LEU A 637 -45.34 -9.55 -40.62
C LEU A 637 -46.79 -9.84 -40.18
N ASP A 638 -47.79 -9.30 -40.89
CA ASP A 638 -49.20 -9.60 -40.62
C ASP A 638 -49.46 -11.12 -40.72
N ARG A 639 -48.84 -11.75 -41.72
CA ARG A 639 -48.93 -13.20 -41.90
C ARG A 639 -48.15 -13.99 -40.84
N PHE A 640 -46.95 -13.56 -40.45
CA PHE A 640 -46.23 -14.15 -39.33
C PHE A 640 -47.11 -14.13 -38.09
N LEU A 641 -47.74 -12.99 -37.79
CA LEU A 641 -48.61 -12.81 -36.63
C LEU A 641 -49.83 -13.75 -36.66
N ASP A 642 -50.46 -13.96 -37.82
CA ASP A 642 -51.57 -14.90 -37.98
C ASP A 642 -51.13 -16.35 -37.75
N ILE A 643 -50.00 -16.77 -38.34
CA ILE A 643 -49.45 -18.11 -38.14
C ILE A 643 -49.03 -18.29 -36.69
N PHE A 644 -48.34 -17.32 -36.09
CA PHE A 644 -47.90 -17.34 -34.70
C PHE A 644 -49.09 -17.51 -33.75
N LYS A 645 -50.14 -16.70 -33.88
CA LYS A 645 -51.34 -16.83 -33.04
C LYS A 645 -52.03 -18.18 -33.20
N ARG A 646 -52.01 -18.76 -34.39
CA ARG A 646 -52.56 -20.09 -34.64
C ARG A 646 -51.71 -21.21 -34.03
N VAL A 647 -50.39 -21.07 -34.06
CA VAL A 647 -49.45 -21.98 -33.39
C VAL A 647 -49.58 -21.84 -31.88
N LYS A 648 -49.72 -20.62 -31.35
CA LYS A 648 -50.07 -20.34 -29.94
C LYS A 648 -51.38 -21.01 -29.53
N ALA A 649 -52.42 -20.94 -30.36
CA ALA A 649 -53.67 -21.66 -30.10
C ALA A 649 -53.47 -23.20 -30.09
N GLU A 650 -52.58 -23.74 -30.92
CA GLU A 650 -52.21 -25.16 -30.85
C GLU A 650 -51.42 -25.48 -29.59
N GLN A 651 -50.48 -24.60 -29.22
CA GLN A 651 -49.64 -24.69 -28.04
C GLN A 651 -50.48 -24.76 -26.77
N GLN A 652 -51.50 -23.92 -26.62
CA GLN A 652 -52.40 -23.94 -25.46
C GLN A 652 -53.15 -25.28 -25.33
N VAL A 653 -53.52 -25.91 -26.45
CA VAL A 653 -54.14 -27.24 -26.45
C VAL A 653 -53.10 -28.33 -26.13
N ASP A 654 -51.87 -28.22 -26.64
CA ASP A 654 -50.78 -29.16 -26.33
C ASP A 654 -50.30 -29.04 -24.87
N GLU A 655 -50.29 -27.82 -24.30
CA GLU A 655 -50.05 -27.55 -22.87
C GLU A 655 -51.04 -28.34 -22.02
N LEU A 656 -52.34 -28.16 -22.27
CA LEU A 656 -53.40 -28.86 -21.53
C LEU A 656 -53.25 -30.38 -21.64
N ARG A 657 -52.95 -30.90 -22.84
CA ARG A 657 -52.67 -32.33 -23.04
C ARG A 657 -51.47 -32.78 -22.19
N LYS A 658 -50.36 -32.05 -22.25
CA LYS A 658 -49.14 -32.41 -21.51
C LYS A 658 -49.36 -32.37 -20.00
N ARG A 659 -50.07 -31.36 -19.49
CA ARG A 659 -50.41 -31.23 -18.06
C ARG A 659 -51.33 -32.34 -17.59
N ILE A 660 -52.37 -32.68 -18.36
CA ILE A 660 -53.28 -33.81 -18.04
C ILE A 660 -52.54 -35.14 -18.09
N GLN A 661 -51.67 -35.35 -19.09
CA GLN A 661 -50.84 -36.55 -19.18
C GLN A 661 -49.93 -36.67 -17.94
N GLN A 662 -49.22 -35.60 -17.58
CA GLN A 662 -48.33 -35.60 -16.42
C GLN A 662 -49.09 -35.81 -15.11
N LEU A 663 -50.27 -35.18 -14.96
CA LEU A 663 -51.14 -35.37 -13.81
C LEU A 663 -51.61 -36.82 -13.70
N THR A 664 -51.95 -37.45 -14.83
CA THR A 664 -52.37 -38.87 -14.88
C THR A 664 -51.22 -39.80 -14.50
N GLU A 665 -50.02 -39.58 -15.05
CA GLU A 665 -48.81 -40.34 -14.71
C GLU A 665 -48.42 -40.19 -13.23
N ASN A 666 -48.49 -38.96 -12.70
CA ASN A 666 -48.26 -38.71 -11.28
C ASN A 666 -49.30 -39.40 -10.41
N GLN A 667 -50.58 -39.39 -10.81
CA GLN A 667 -51.64 -40.05 -10.07
C GLN A 667 -51.50 -41.58 -10.07
N ASP A 668 -51.02 -42.19 -11.17
CA ASP A 668 -50.71 -43.63 -11.21
C ASP A 668 -49.61 -43.99 -10.21
N ASN A 669 -48.57 -43.16 -10.11
CA ASN A 669 -47.51 -43.37 -9.11
C ASN A 669 -48.05 -43.25 -7.68
N ILE A 670 -48.86 -42.23 -7.40
CA ILE A 670 -49.51 -42.05 -6.09
C ILE A 670 -50.40 -43.26 -5.76
N ASP A 671 -51.24 -43.72 -6.69
CA ASP A 671 -52.09 -44.91 -6.51
C ASP A 671 -51.24 -46.15 -6.19
N GLN A 672 -50.14 -46.36 -6.92
CA GLN A 672 -49.20 -47.46 -6.65
C GLN A 672 -48.58 -47.36 -5.24
N GLN A 673 -48.18 -46.17 -4.80
CA GLN A 673 -47.67 -45.98 -3.44
C GLN A 673 -48.75 -46.24 -2.38
N ILE A 674 -49.99 -45.79 -2.61
CA ILE A 674 -51.13 -46.04 -1.72
C ILE A 674 -51.40 -47.55 -1.62
N ARG A 675 -51.32 -48.32 -2.71
CA ARG A 675 -51.47 -49.79 -2.69
C ARG A 675 -50.44 -50.51 -1.82
N HIS A 676 -49.28 -49.91 -1.61
CA HIS A 676 -48.24 -50.43 -0.71
C HIS A 676 -48.45 -50.02 0.76
N THR A 677 -49.41 -49.14 1.05
CA THR A 677 -49.75 -48.75 2.42
C THR A 677 -50.67 -49.76 3.10
N THR A 678 -50.49 -49.91 4.42
CA THR A 678 -51.28 -50.78 5.29
C THR A 678 -51.64 -50.02 6.56
N PRO A 679 -52.59 -50.51 7.37
CA PRO A 679 -52.90 -49.87 8.65
C PRO A 679 -51.72 -49.78 9.63
N GLN A 680 -50.59 -50.43 9.35
CA GLN A 680 -49.35 -50.39 10.14
C GLN A 680 -48.29 -49.44 9.54
N THR A 681 -48.57 -48.79 8.41
CA THR A 681 -47.66 -47.83 7.78
C THR A 681 -47.50 -46.58 8.65
N ASP A 682 -46.31 -45.98 8.64
CA ASP A 682 -46.01 -44.80 9.43
C ASP A 682 -46.94 -43.62 9.07
N PRO A 683 -47.52 -42.90 10.05
CA PRO A 683 -48.36 -41.72 9.82
C PRO A 683 -47.73 -40.64 8.92
N SER A 684 -46.40 -40.50 8.93
CA SER A 684 -45.69 -39.56 8.06
C SER A 684 -45.85 -39.88 6.57
N VAL A 685 -45.99 -41.17 6.21
CA VAL A 685 -46.24 -41.60 4.82
C VAL A 685 -47.65 -41.23 4.38
N PHE A 686 -48.66 -41.45 5.23
CA PHE A 686 -50.03 -41.01 4.96
C PHE A 686 -50.11 -39.49 4.78
N LYS A 687 -49.42 -38.74 5.64
CA LYS A 687 -49.33 -37.28 5.51
C LYS A 687 -48.66 -36.85 4.20
N ARG A 688 -47.58 -37.50 3.78
CA ARG A 688 -46.92 -37.23 2.49
C ARG A 688 -47.84 -37.50 1.31
N LEU A 689 -48.46 -38.69 1.24
CA LEU A 689 -49.38 -39.06 0.16
C LEU A 689 -50.60 -38.13 0.11
N SER A 690 -51.13 -37.73 1.27
CA SER A 690 -52.20 -36.72 1.37
C SER A 690 -51.78 -35.37 0.77
N LEU A 691 -50.52 -34.96 0.95
CA LEU A 691 -49.98 -33.75 0.36
C LEU A 691 -49.82 -33.88 -1.15
N GLU A 692 -49.31 -35.01 -1.65
CA GLU A 692 -49.19 -35.30 -3.09
C GLU A 692 -50.56 -35.31 -3.77
N GLU A 693 -51.58 -35.92 -3.16
CA GLU A 693 -52.97 -35.89 -3.65
C GLU A 693 -53.57 -34.45 -3.64
N LYS A 694 -53.25 -33.64 -2.61
CA LYS A 694 -53.64 -32.22 -2.58
C LYS A 694 -53.01 -31.43 -3.73
N MET A 695 -51.77 -31.74 -4.11
CA MET A 695 -51.10 -31.14 -5.26
C MET A 695 -51.78 -31.56 -6.58
N SER A 696 -52.07 -32.85 -6.75
CA SER A 696 -52.83 -33.36 -7.90
C SER A 696 -54.20 -32.69 -8.03
N GLN A 697 -54.90 -32.48 -6.92
CA GLN A 697 -56.18 -31.78 -6.90
C GLN A 697 -56.05 -30.32 -7.35
N LYS A 698 -55.07 -29.59 -6.81
CA LYS A 698 -54.82 -28.19 -7.17
C LYS A 698 -54.46 -28.04 -8.65
N GLU A 699 -53.60 -28.92 -9.16
CA GLU A 699 -53.22 -28.93 -10.58
C GLU A 699 -54.43 -29.23 -11.48
N LEU A 700 -55.30 -30.17 -11.09
CA LEU A 700 -56.54 -30.42 -11.85
C LEU A 700 -57.45 -29.19 -11.91
N ASP A 701 -57.62 -28.48 -10.80
CA ASP A 701 -58.42 -27.25 -10.76
C ASP A 701 -57.80 -26.17 -11.65
N GLN A 702 -56.46 -26.00 -11.62
CA GLN A 702 -55.74 -25.09 -12.51
C GLN A 702 -55.87 -25.47 -13.99
N ILE A 703 -55.75 -26.76 -14.34
CA ILE A 703 -55.96 -27.24 -15.71
C ILE A 703 -57.37 -26.88 -16.21
N ARG A 704 -58.39 -27.02 -15.36
CA ARG A 704 -59.78 -26.69 -15.72
C ARG A 704 -59.97 -25.19 -15.97
N GLU A 705 -59.37 -24.34 -15.14
CA GLU A 705 -59.35 -22.88 -15.36
C GLU A 705 -58.59 -22.52 -16.66
N THR A 706 -57.44 -23.13 -16.91
CA THR A 706 -56.67 -22.95 -18.14
C THR A 706 -57.45 -23.42 -19.37
N MET A 707 -58.24 -24.50 -19.25
CA MET A 707 -59.08 -25.03 -20.32
C MET A 707 -60.20 -24.06 -20.70
N GLU A 708 -60.83 -23.39 -19.72
CA GLU A 708 -61.79 -22.32 -19.98
C GLU A 708 -61.14 -21.11 -20.66
N SER A 709 -59.91 -20.75 -20.25
CA SER A 709 -59.19 -19.64 -20.86
C SER A 709 -58.78 -19.95 -22.30
N ALA A 710 -58.14 -21.11 -22.53
CA ALA A 710 -57.74 -21.58 -23.85
C ALA A 710 -58.93 -21.73 -24.80
N SER A 711 -60.11 -22.13 -24.30
CA SER A 711 -61.34 -22.16 -25.10
C SER A 711 -61.66 -20.79 -25.72
N ARG A 712 -61.46 -19.68 -25.00
CA ARG A 712 -61.71 -18.32 -25.52
C ARG A 712 -60.74 -17.95 -26.62
N ASP A 713 -59.46 -18.29 -26.47
CA ASP A 713 -58.40 -17.93 -27.41
C ASP A 713 -58.47 -18.77 -28.70
N VAL A 714 -58.68 -20.09 -28.54
CA VAL A 714 -58.80 -21.05 -29.64
C VAL A 714 -60.07 -20.81 -30.48
N LYS A 715 -61.10 -20.18 -29.91
CA LYS A 715 -62.40 -19.93 -30.58
C LYS A 715 -62.28 -19.21 -31.92
N ASN A 716 -61.29 -18.33 -32.06
CA ASN A 716 -61.04 -17.59 -33.30
C ASN A 716 -60.55 -18.48 -34.44
N PHE A 717 -59.92 -19.61 -34.12
CA PHE A 717 -59.34 -20.56 -35.08
C PHE A 717 -60.18 -21.83 -35.24
N SER A 718 -60.79 -22.33 -34.15
CA SER A 718 -61.69 -23.48 -34.17
C SER A 718 -62.77 -23.37 -33.08
N ARG A 719 -63.98 -22.95 -33.47
CA ARG A 719 -65.15 -22.92 -32.57
C ARG A 719 -65.54 -24.29 -32.01
N GLU A 720 -65.27 -25.35 -32.76
CA GLU A 720 -65.57 -26.72 -32.35
C GLU A 720 -64.61 -27.17 -31.25
N THR A 721 -63.31 -26.93 -31.43
CA THR A 721 -62.28 -27.22 -30.41
C THR A 721 -62.53 -26.41 -29.15
N ALA A 722 -62.84 -25.12 -29.25
CA ALA A 722 -63.21 -24.29 -28.11
C ALA A 722 -64.40 -24.89 -27.34
N LYS A 723 -65.42 -25.36 -28.05
CA LYS A 723 -66.56 -26.05 -27.42
C LYS A 723 -66.17 -27.37 -26.78
N SER A 724 -65.34 -28.19 -27.44
CA SER A 724 -64.86 -29.46 -26.88
C SER A 724 -64.06 -29.25 -25.59
N LEU A 725 -63.25 -28.19 -25.50
CA LEU A 725 -62.54 -27.81 -24.28
C LEU A 725 -63.51 -27.37 -23.17
N GLU A 726 -64.51 -26.54 -23.49
CA GLU A 726 -65.55 -26.13 -22.54
C GLU A 726 -66.34 -27.35 -22.01
N ASP A 727 -66.75 -28.24 -22.92
CA ASP A 727 -67.48 -29.47 -22.59
C ASP A 727 -66.60 -30.44 -21.77
N LEU A 728 -65.29 -30.50 -22.01
CA LEU A 728 -64.35 -31.36 -21.28
C LEU A 728 -64.07 -30.85 -19.86
N SER A 729 -63.86 -29.53 -19.69
CA SER A 729 -63.61 -28.90 -18.38
C SER A 729 -64.74 -29.15 -17.39
N ASP A 730 -65.96 -29.24 -17.91
CA ASP A 730 -67.19 -29.44 -17.15
C ASP A 730 -67.80 -30.85 -17.26
N SER A 731 -67.03 -31.78 -17.84
CA SER A 731 -67.42 -33.18 -18.07
C SER A 731 -67.69 -33.94 -16.78
N LYS A 732 -68.37 -35.10 -16.92
CA LYS A 732 -68.59 -36.01 -15.79
C LYS A 732 -67.27 -36.52 -15.23
N ASP A 733 -66.31 -36.84 -16.09
CA ASP A 733 -65.00 -37.38 -15.69
C ASP A 733 -64.15 -36.33 -14.98
N ALA A 734 -64.21 -35.06 -15.37
CA ALA A 734 -63.54 -33.97 -14.64
C ALA A 734 -64.09 -33.79 -13.22
N LYS A 735 -65.43 -33.79 -13.08
CA LYS A 735 -66.09 -33.67 -11.77
C LYS A 735 -65.85 -34.91 -10.90
N ALA A 736 -65.83 -36.11 -11.50
CA ALA A 736 -65.52 -37.35 -10.83
C ALA A 736 -64.07 -37.36 -10.32
N SER A 737 -63.10 -37.02 -11.18
CA SER A 737 -61.67 -36.93 -10.83
C SER A 737 -61.45 -36.06 -9.59
N ASN A 738 -61.96 -34.82 -9.59
CA ASN A 738 -61.80 -33.93 -8.43
C ASN A 738 -62.48 -34.48 -7.16
N THR A 739 -63.66 -35.10 -7.30
CA THR A 739 -64.37 -35.71 -6.16
C THR A 739 -63.57 -36.88 -5.56
N HIS A 740 -63.02 -37.75 -6.40
CA HIS A 740 -62.24 -38.91 -6.00
C HIS A 740 -60.91 -38.50 -5.35
N LEU A 741 -60.15 -37.56 -5.93
CA LEU A 741 -58.95 -36.99 -5.31
C LEU A 741 -59.28 -36.41 -3.92
N LYS A 742 -60.37 -35.64 -3.80
CA LYS A 742 -60.82 -35.08 -2.51
C LYS A 742 -61.17 -36.13 -1.47
N ASN A 743 -61.72 -37.27 -1.88
CA ASN A 743 -62.05 -38.37 -0.98
C ASN A 743 -60.82 -39.21 -0.63
N ALA A 744 -59.89 -39.40 -1.57
CA ALA A 744 -58.58 -40.01 -1.31
C ALA A 744 -57.81 -39.22 -0.25
N ILE A 745 -57.72 -37.89 -0.40
CA ILE A 745 -57.14 -36.98 0.60
C ILE A 745 -57.76 -37.18 1.99
N LYS A 746 -59.10 -37.19 2.09
CA LYS A 746 -59.79 -37.39 3.38
C LYS A 746 -59.54 -38.76 3.98
N SER A 747 -59.37 -39.78 3.15
CA SER A 747 -59.11 -41.16 3.60
C SER A 747 -57.67 -41.32 4.08
N LEU A 748 -56.71 -40.70 3.37
CA LEU A 748 -55.31 -40.62 3.78
C LEU A 748 -55.14 -39.81 5.08
N ASP A 749 -55.82 -38.67 5.21
CA ASP A 749 -55.83 -37.87 6.45
C ASP A 749 -56.45 -38.63 7.64
N ARG A 750 -57.24 -39.68 7.39
CA ARG A 750 -57.82 -40.58 8.41
C ARG A 750 -57.04 -41.88 8.60
N GLU A 751 -55.93 -42.06 7.89
CA GLU A 751 -55.11 -43.28 7.91
C GLU A 751 -55.92 -44.53 7.50
N ASP A 752 -56.87 -44.38 6.56
CA ASP A 752 -57.65 -45.49 5.98
C ASP A 752 -57.12 -45.86 4.59
N PRO A 753 -56.15 -46.80 4.50
CA PRO A 753 -55.48 -47.13 3.24
C PRO A 753 -56.41 -47.81 2.23
N TYR A 754 -57.43 -48.57 2.69
CA TYR A 754 -58.32 -49.29 1.78
C TYR A 754 -59.29 -48.33 1.09
N ALA A 755 -59.91 -47.41 1.84
CA ALA A 755 -60.75 -46.38 1.25
C ALA A 755 -59.95 -45.41 0.37
N ALA A 756 -58.71 -45.08 0.77
CA ALA A 756 -57.81 -44.26 -0.04
C ALA A 756 -57.46 -44.95 -1.38
N MET A 757 -57.20 -46.26 -1.37
CA MET A 757 -56.90 -47.04 -2.58
C MET A 757 -58.08 -47.07 -3.56
N ASP A 758 -59.30 -47.30 -3.07
CA ASP A 758 -60.49 -47.35 -3.93
C ASP A 758 -60.78 -45.98 -4.58
N GLU A 759 -60.65 -44.89 -3.81
CA GLU A 759 -60.86 -43.53 -4.31
C GLU A 759 -59.72 -43.08 -5.23
N SER A 760 -58.46 -43.38 -4.92
CA SER A 760 -57.31 -43.02 -5.77
C SER A 760 -57.39 -43.73 -7.14
N TYR A 761 -57.74 -45.02 -7.17
CA TYR A 761 -57.94 -45.78 -8.41
C TYR A 761 -59.09 -45.23 -9.25
N ALA A 762 -60.23 -44.89 -8.64
CA ALA A 762 -61.36 -44.29 -9.35
C ALA A 762 -61.03 -42.89 -9.90
N GLY A 763 -60.21 -42.11 -9.16
CA GLY A 763 -59.64 -40.85 -9.61
C GLY A 763 -58.75 -41.03 -10.83
N LEU A 764 -57.81 -41.98 -10.77
CA LEU A 764 -56.91 -42.32 -11.88
C LEU A 764 -57.68 -42.69 -13.15
N GLN A 765 -58.69 -43.57 -13.06
CA GLN A 765 -59.49 -43.97 -14.22
C GLN A 765 -60.22 -42.76 -14.85
N SER A 766 -60.68 -41.82 -14.02
CA SER A 766 -61.34 -40.60 -14.51
C SER A 766 -60.34 -39.65 -15.18
N LEU A 767 -59.11 -39.54 -14.68
CA LEU A 767 -58.02 -38.78 -15.31
C LEU A 767 -57.57 -39.41 -16.63
N GLU A 768 -57.46 -40.74 -16.73
CA GLU A 768 -57.17 -41.44 -17.99
C GLU A 768 -58.24 -41.12 -19.06
N ALA A 769 -59.52 -41.08 -18.69
CA ALA A 769 -60.59 -40.70 -19.60
C ALA A 769 -60.47 -39.24 -20.08
N LEU A 770 -60.08 -38.32 -19.18
CA LEU A 770 -59.76 -36.94 -19.54
C LEU A 770 -58.55 -36.85 -20.48
N ASN A 771 -57.48 -37.60 -20.20
CA ASN A 771 -56.29 -37.63 -21.04
C ASN A 771 -56.61 -38.09 -22.46
N ASN A 772 -57.37 -39.18 -22.61
CA ASN A 772 -57.81 -39.68 -23.91
C ASN A 772 -58.66 -38.66 -24.66
N SER A 773 -59.61 -38.01 -23.97
CA SER A 773 -60.45 -36.97 -24.58
C SER A 773 -59.62 -35.77 -25.02
N MET A 774 -58.58 -35.42 -24.25
CA MET A 774 -57.70 -34.31 -24.58
C MET A 774 -56.78 -34.62 -25.78
N GLU A 775 -56.29 -35.85 -25.89
CA GLU A 775 -55.56 -36.32 -27.09
C GLU A 775 -56.42 -36.25 -28.34
N ASP A 776 -57.69 -36.66 -28.26
CA ASP A 776 -58.65 -36.57 -29.36
C ASP A 776 -58.88 -35.10 -29.78
N ILE A 777 -59.04 -34.18 -28.80
CA ILE A 777 -59.22 -32.75 -29.07
C ILE A 777 -58.01 -32.15 -29.79
N LEU A 778 -56.78 -32.48 -29.36
CA LEU A 778 -55.56 -32.01 -30.03
C LEU A 778 -55.46 -32.55 -31.46
N SER A 779 -55.69 -33.86 -31.64
CA SER A 779 -55.67 -34.52 -32.95
C SER A 779 -56.69 -33.91 -33.92
N ASP A 780 -57.91 -33.66 -33.44
CA ASP A 780 -58.97 -33.03 -34.23
C ASP A 780 -58.63 -31.58 -34.59
N PHE A 781 -58.06 -30.83 -33.66
CA PHE A 781 -57.58 -29.47 -33.93
C PHE A 781 -56.52 -29.48 -35.04
N GLN A 782 -55.46 -30.29 -34.91
CA GLN A 782 -54.39 -30.42 -35.91
C GLN A 782 -54.89 -30.91 -37.27
N SER A 783 -55.79 -31.88 -37.29
CA SER A 783 -56.36 -32.38 -38.54
C SER A 783 -57.21 -31.33 -39.23
N LYS A 784 -57.99 -30.55 -38.47
CA LYS A 784 -58.90 -29.54 -39.02
C LYS A 784 -58.13 -28.32 -39.53
N THR A 785 -57.11 -27.87 -38.81
CA THR A 785 -56.25 -26.76 -39.26
C THR A 785 -55.60 -27.11 -40.60
N THR A 786 -55.08 -28.34 -40.73
CA THR A 786 -54.52 -28.86 -41.97
C THR A 786 -55.55 -28.93 -43.11
N ARG A 787 -56.77 -29.39 -42.83
CA ARG A 787 -57.87 -29.47 -43.83
C ARG A 787 -58.32 -28.10 -44.31
N ASP A 788 -58.46 -27.14 -43.39
CA ASP A 788 -58.84 -25.76 -43.72
C ASP A 788 -57.80 -25.14 -44.67
N MET A 789 -56.52 -25.32 -44.37
CA MET A 789 -55.43 -24.91 -45.27
C MET A 789 -55.51 -25.57 -46.64
N ALA A 790 -55.72 -26.89 -46.69
CA ALA A 790 -55.89 -27.62 -47.95
C ALA A 790 -57.06 -27.07 -48.79
N HIS A 791 -58.16 -26.67 -48.14
CA HIS A 791 -59.32 -26.07 -48.81
C HIS A 791 -59.01 -24.68 -49.38
N LYS A 792 -58.32 -23.81 -48.62
CA LYS A 792 -57.85 -22.50 -49.11
C LYS A 792 -56.99 -22.68 -50.37
N PHE A 793 -56.04 -23.63 -50.38
CA PHE A 793 -55.24 -23.92 -51.58
C PHE A 793 -56.03 -24.41 -52.77
N ARG A 794 -56.99 -25.31 -52.54
CA ARG A 794 -57.81 -25.85 -53.63
C ARG A 794 -58.59 -24.73 -54.32
N THR A 795 -59.06 -23.74 -53.56
CA THR A 795 -59.76 -22.57 -54.07
C THR A 795 -58.82 -21.73 -54.95
N ILE A 796 -57.61 -21.46 -54.49
CA ILE A 796 -56.62 -20.68 -55.26
C ILE A 796 -56.18 -21.40 -56.53
N LEU A 797 -55.89 -22.70 -56.46
CA LEU A 797 -55.54 -23.49 -57.64
C LEU A 797 -56.66 -23.48 -58.67
N ARG A 798 -57.92 -23.52 -58.20
CA ARG A 798 -59.09 -23.37 -59.07
C ARG A 798 -59.10 -21.98 -59.72
N ASP A 799 -58.87 -20.92 -58.95
CA ASP A 799 -58.87 -19.54 -59.45
C ASP A 799 -57.75 -19.33 -60.50
N VAL A 800 -56.54 -19.83 -60.24
CA VAL A 800 -55.41 -19.81 -61.19
C VAL A 800 -55.74 -20.58 -62.46
N LEU A 801 -56.31 -21.79 -62.33
CA LEU A 801 -56.71 -22.59 -63.50
C LEU A 801 -57.82 -21.89 -64.30
N THR A 802 -58.78 -21.23 -63.63
CA THR A 802 -59.83 -20.46 -64.33
C THR A 802 -59.25 -19.25 -65.05
N LEU A 803 -58.30 -18.53 -64.45
CA LEU A 803 -57.62 -17.41 -65.08
C LEU A 803 -56.76 -17.85 -66.25
N SER A 804 -56.03 -18.95 -66.10
CA SER A 804 -55.23 -19.53 -67.19
C SER A 804 -56.09 -19.91 -68.38
N LYS A 805 -57.25 -20.54 -68.15
CA LYS A 805 -58.22 -20.86 -69.21
C LYS A 805 -58.83 -19.61 -69.85
N ALA A 806 -59.16 -18.60 -69.05
CA ALA A 806 -59.70 -17.34 -69.56
C ALA A 806 -58.66 -16.58 -70.40
N GLN A 807 -57.39 -16.57 -69.99
CA GLN A 807 -56.28 -15.99 -70.75
C GLN A 807 -56.02 -16.76 -72.06
N GLU A 808 -56.10 -18.08 -72.03
CA GLU A 808 -55.99 -18.92 -73.23
C GLU A 808 -57.13 -18.65 -74.22
N SER A 809 -58.37 -18.57 -73.72
CA SER A 809 -59.53 -18.21 -74.54
C SER A 809 -59.38 -16.81 -75.16
N LEU A 810 -58.97 -15.82 -74.35
CA LEU A 810 -58.78 -14.45 -74.81
C LEU A 810 -57.66 -14.36 -75.85
N LYS A 811 -56.57 -15.09 -75.66
CA LYS A 811 -55.47 -15.19 -76.64
C LYS A 811 -55.96 -15.78 -77.96
N ASN A 812 -56.70 -16.88 -77.91
CA ASN A 812 -57.24 -17.53 -79.11
C ASN A 812 -58.18 -16.58 -79.86
N GLU A 813 -59.10 -15.91 -79.16
CA GLU A 813 -60.02 -14.93 -79.76
C GLU A 813 -59.29 -13.72 -80.35
N THR A 814 -58.19 -13.27 -79.74
CA THR A 814 -57.38 -12.14 -80.24
C THR A 814 -56.55 -12.50 -81.47
N THR A 815 -56.13 -13.77 -81.60
CA THR A 815 -55.24 -14.20 -82.69
C THR A 815 -55.91 -14.15 -84.06
N ASP A 816 -57.23 -14.36 -84.10
CA ASP A 816 -58.04 -14.38 -85.34
C ASP A 816 -58.55 -12.99 -85.76
N ILE A 817 -58.20 -11.91 -85.02
CA ILE A 817 -58.75 -10.57 -85.25
C ILE A 817 -57.75 -9.64 -85.96
N PRO A 818 -58.15 -8.96 -87.05
CA PRO A 818 -57.31 -7.97 -87.74
C PRO A 818 -56.93 -6.77 -86.85
N ARG A 819 -55.70 -6.26 -87.02
CA ARG A 819 -55.09 -5.18 -86.21
C ARG A 819 -55.85 -3.85 -86.16
N ASN A 820 -56.80 -3.64 -87.06
CA ASN A 820 -57.63 -2.41 -87.15
C ASN A 820 -59.08 -2.62 -86.69
N SER A 821 -59.41 -3.78 -86.11
CA SER A 821 -60.77 -4.07 -85.65
C SER A 821 -61.11 -3.29 -84.36
N PRO A 822 -62.28 -2.63 -84.29
CA PRO A 822 -62.79 -2.01 -83.07
C PRO A 822 -62.94 -2.99 -81.89
N ARG A 823 -63.07 -4.30 -82.18
CA ARG A 823 -63.19 -5.38 -81.18
C ARG A 823 -61.90 -5.56 -80.35
N LEU A 824 -60.74 -5.14 -80.86
CA LEU A 824 -59.48 -5.17 -80.10
C LEU A 824 -59.52 -4.29 -78.85
N GLY A 825 -60.26 -3.16 -78.88
CA GLY A 825 -60.43 -2.31 -77.70
C GLY A 825 -61.21 -3.02 -76.58
N GLN A 826 -62.21 -3.83 -76.94
CA GLN A 826 -62.98 -4.63 -75.99
C GLN A 826 -62.14 -5.78 -75.40
N LEU A 827 -61.35 -6.46 -76.23
CA LEU A 827 -60.44 -7.52 -75.79
C LEU A 827 -59.29 -6.98 -74.93
N ALA A 828 -58.80 -5.77 -75.22
CA ALA A 828 -57.84 -5.08 -74.36
C ALA A 828 -58.44 -4.77 -72.98
N GLY A 829 -59.72 -4.37 -72.92
CA GLY A 829 -60.44 -4.23 -71.64
C GLY A 829 -60.58 -5.56 -70.88
N GLN A 830 -60.87 -6.66 -71.58
CA GLN A 830 -60.89 -8.00 -70.98
C GLN A 830 -59.50 -8.45 -70.53
N GLN A 831 -58.45 -8.14 -71.29
CA GLN A 831 -57.06 -8.41 -70.91
C GLN A 831 -56.67 -7.68 -69.64
N GLN A 832 -57.06 -6.40 -69.52
CA GLN A 832 -56.85 -5.63 -68.30
C GLN A 832 -57.60 -6.26 -67.12
N MET A 833 -58.86 -6.66 -67.31
CA MET A 833 -59.64 -7.33 -66.25
C MET A 833 -59.01 -8.66 -65.82
N LEU A 834 -58.52 -9.47 -66.76
CA LEU A 834 -57.79 -10.71 -66.43
C LEU A 834 -56.46 -10.42 -65.73
N GLN A 835 -55.76 -9.35 -66.11
CA GLN A 835 -54.52 -8.93 -65.47
C GLN A 835 -54.78 -8.45 -64.03
N ASP A 836 -55.86 -7.69 -63.80
CA ASP A 836 -56.27 -7.26 -62.47
C ASP A 836 -56.68 -8.47 -61.60
N GLN A 837 -57.45 -9.42 -62.16
CA GLN A 837 -57.81 -10.65 -61.47
C GLN A 837 -56.61 -11.56 -61.20
N LEU A 838 -55.64 -11.63 -62.14
CA LEU A 838 -54.39 -12.33 -61.95
C LEU A 838 -53.57 -11.67 -60.85
N THR A 839 -53.50 -10.34 -60.80
CA THR A 839 -52.81 -9.60 -59.74
C THR A 839 -53.45 -9.86 -58.38
N GLN A 840 -54.78 -9.83 -58.29
CA GLN A 840 -55.51 -10.19 -57.07
C GLN A 840 -55.30 -11.66 -56.67
N THR A 841 -55.27 -12.57 -57.65
CA THR A 841 -55.05 -13.99 -57.39
C THR A 841 -53.59 -14.26 -57.03
N MET A 842 -52.63 -13.55 -57.61
CA MET A 842 -51.22 -13.60 -57.24
C MET A 842 -51.00 -13.06 -55.82
N ALA A 843 -51.67 -11.97 -55.42
CA ALA A 843 -51.66 -11.50 -54.04
C ALA A 843 -52.22 -12.55 -53.07
N LYS A 844 -53.34 -13.19 -53.43
CA LYS A 844 -53.89 -14.33 -52.66
C LYS A 844 -52.96 -15.55 -52.65
N ILE A 845 -52.29 -15.85 -53.76
CA ILE A 845 -51.30 -16.93 -53.85
C ILE A 845 -50.12 -16.59 -52.96
N GLN A 846 -49.56 -15.39 -53.00
CA GLN A 846 -48.43 -15.00 -52.15
C GLN A 846 -48.79 -15.12 -50.68
N TRP A 847 -49.97 -14.62 -50.29
CA TRP A 847 -50.50 -14.74 -48.93
C TRP A 847 -50.63 -16.21 -48.49
N ASN A 848 -51.15 -17.11 -49.33
CA ASN A 848 -51.33 -18.52 -48.97
C ASN A 848 -50.10 -19.41 -49.21
N TYR A 849 -49.27 -19.17 -50.24
CA TYR A 849 -48.26 -20.12 -50.75
C TYR A 849 -47.11 -20.36 -49.77
N ARG A 850 -46.69 -19.33 -49.04
CA ARG A 850 -45.69 -19.51 -47.99
C ARG A 850 -46.33 -20.07 -46.70
N GLU A 851 -47.62 -19.80 -46.45
CA GLU A 851 -48.41 -20.52 -45.41
C GLU A 851 -48.47 -22.02 -45.75
N LYS A 852 -48.48 -22.37 -47.05
CA LYS A 852 -48.34 -23.75 -47.54
C LYS A 852 -47.01 -24.35 -47.13
N LEU A 853 -45.90 -23.66 -47.32
CA LEU A 853 -44.59 -24.23 -47.01
C LEU A 853 -44.50 -24.55 -45.52
N PHE A 854 -45.09 -23.70 -44.68
CA PHE A 854 -45.23 -23.92 -43.24
C PHE A 854 -46.09 -25.17 -42.93
N TRP A 855 -47.33 -25.26 -43.45
CA TRP A 855 -48.25 -26.35 -43.11
C TRP A 855 -48.06 -27.67 -43.93
N PHE A 856 -47.52 -27.62 -45.15
CA PHE A 856 -47.41 -28.74 -46.10
C PHE A 856 -46.00 -29.28 -46.34
N ARG A 857 -44.90 -28.62 -45.91
CA ARG A 857 -43.55 -29.25 -45.96
C ARG A 857 -43.51 -30.63 -45.28
N ARG A 858 -44.53 -30.96 -44.49
CA ARG A 858 -44.57 -32.13 -43.60
C ARG A 858 -45.41 -33.32 -44.05
N LYS A 859 -46.08 -33.29 -45.21
CA LYS A 859 -46.75 -34.51 -45.73
C LYS A 859 -45.93 -35.32 -46.74
N TRP A 860 -44.87 -34.75 -47.30
CA TRP A 860 -43.97 -35.45 -48.24
C TRP A 860 -42.70 -36.03 -47.57
N ALA A 861 -42.51 -35.83 -46.27
CA ALA A 861 -41.40 -36.42 -45.50
C ALA A 861 -41.79 -37.72 -44.75
N LYS A 862 -43.04 -38.17 -44.88
CA LYS A 862 -43.57 -39.41 -44.25
C LYS A 862 -44.14 -40.42 -45.27
N ASN A 863 -43.77 -40.29 -46.55
CA ASN A 863 -43.97 -41.32 -47.58
C ASN A 863 -42.65 -41.63 -48.27
#